data_AF-A0AA89AU86-F1
#
_entry.id   AF-A0AA89AU86-F1
#
_cell.length_a   1.000
_cell.length_b   1.000
_cell.length_c   1.000
_cell.angle_alpha   90.00
_cell.angle_beta   90.00
_cell.angle_gamma   90.00
#
_symmetry.space_group_name_H-M   'P 1'
#
loop_
_entity.id
_entity.type
_entity.pdbx_description
1 polymer ?
#
loop_
_entity_poly.entity_id
_entity_poly.type
_entity_poly.pdbx_seq_one_letter_code
_entity_poly.pdbx_strand_id
1 'polypeptide(L)'
;VLTPYYKEDVLYSEEELREENEDGITILFYLQKIYPDEWKNFEERMSDPKSGYSSKDKTECTRQWVSYRGQTLSRTAIFGGYRTIDMNKEHRTLKESAQALTDLKFTYVVSCQVYGAQKKSSEKRDQSCYNNILNLMIMYPSLRVGYIDEREETVNGKSAKVYYSVLVKGGDKLDENRIKLPGPPTDIGEGKPENQNHAIIFTREEFRKAHRGQRTPTILGLREHIFTGSVSSLAWFMSNQETSFVTIGQRVLANPLRFLYRFLMGHAALNTPNIRTSLCYNSTLRGGYITHHEYIQVGKGRDVGMNQISLFEAKVANGNGEQTLSRDVYRLGRRFDFYRMLSFYFTTVGFYFSSMVTVLTVYVFLYGRLYMVLSGLERRILEDPTIRQSKALEQALATQSVFQLGLLLVLPMVMEIGLERGFRRAIGDFIIMQLQLASVFFTFQLGTKVHYYGRTILHGGSKYRATGRGFVVFHAKFAENYRLYSRSHFVKGLELAILLVVYQVYGESYRSSNLFLFITFSMWFLVASWLFAPFVFNPSGFEWQKTVDDWTDWKRWMGNRGGIGISPDKSWESWWDGEQEHLKFTNFRGRVLEIILAFRFFIYQYGIVYHLDIAHGSKNILVYGLSWFVMATALLVLKVFILNLKRKFGTDFQLMFRILKALLFLGFVSVMTVLFVVCGLTIRDLFASVLAFLPTGWALLLIGQACRPCLKGIGFWESIMELGRAYECVMGLVLFMPVVVLAWFPFVSEFQTRLLFNQAFSRGLQISMILAGKKDKAS
;
A
#
# COMPACT_ATOMS: atom_id res chain seq x y z
N VAL A 1 2.20 -24.86 17.55
CA VAL A 1 2.17 -23.55 16.85
C VAL A 1 3.35 -23.51 15.88
N LEU A 2 3.16 -22.92 14.69
CA LEU A 2 4.18 -22.85 13.64
C LEU A 2 4.46 -21.39 13.25
N THR A 3 5.74 -21.05 13.08
CA THR A 3 6.14 -19.71 12.63
C THR A 3 7.00 -19.79 11.37
N PRO A 4 6.61 -19.13 10.27
CA PRO A 4 7.43 -19.04 9.07
C PRO A 4 8.69 -18.21 9.34
N TYR A 5 9.81 -18.68 8.81
CA TYR A 5 11.05 -17.94 8.75
C TYR A 5 11.76 -18.20 7.42
N TYR A 6 12.21 -17.14 6.76
CA TYR A 6 12.99 -17.25 5.52
C TYR A 6 14.41 -16.78 5.74
N LYS A 7 14.67 -15.48 5.56
CA LYS A 7 16.00 -14.87 5.60
C LYS A 7 16.03 -13.63 6.48
N GLU A 8 15.04 -13.48 7.36
CA GLU A 8 14.93 -12.28 8.20
C GLU A 8 15.97 -12.29 9.32
N ASP A 9 16.30 -11.13 9.88
CA ASP A 9 17.34 -11.09 10.91
C ASP A 9 16.85 -11.72 12.21
N VAL A 10 17.70 -12.57 12.79
CA VAL A 10 17.39 -13.33 14.01
C VAL A 10 17.69 -12.47 15.24
N LEU A 11 18.82 -11.79 15.21
CA LEU A 11 19.27 -10.76 16.15
C LEU A 11 19.89 -9.64 15.30
N TYR A 12 19.68 -8.39 15.71
CA TYR A 12 20.36 -7.27 15.06
C TYR A 12 21.88 -7.34 15.29
N SER A 13 22.64 -6.99 14.27
CA SER A 13 24.10 -6.81 14.38
C SER A 13 24.44 -5.52 15.13
N GLU A 14 25.66 -5.40 15.65
CA GLU A 14 26.09 -4.13 16.29
C GLU A 14 26.12 -2.97 15.31
N GLU A 15 26.45 -3.24 14.05
CA GLU A 15 26.47 -2.27 12.96
C GLU A 15 25.05 -1.73 12.71
N GLU A 16 24.06 -2.62 12.58
CA GLU A 16 22.64 -2.25 12.37
C GLU A 16 22.07 -1.42 13.52
N LEU A 17 22.55 -1.60 14.75
CA LEU A 17 22.10 -0.80 15.89
C LEU A 17 22.62 0.65 15.85
N ARG A 18 23.76 0.87 15.20
CA ARG A 18 24.48 2.15 15.16
C ARG A 18 24.36 2.84 13.80
N GLU A 19 23.89 2.12 12.78
CA GLU A 19 23.62 2.66 11.46
C GLU A 19 22.61 3.80 11.57
N GLU A 20 23.09 5.02 11.28
CA GLU A 20 22.27 6.23 11.21
C GLU A 20 21.56 6.25 9.85
N ASN A 21 20.26 6.52 9.86
CA ASN A 21 19.48 6.68 8.63
C ASN A 21 19.69 8.08 8.00
N GLU A 22 18.97 8.39 6.91
CA GLU A 22 18.96 9.73 6.27
C GLU A 22 18.57 10.88 7.23
N ASP A 23 17.96 10.55 8.37
CA ASP A 23 17.54 11.49 9.42
C ASP A 23 18.47 11.48 10.66
N GLY A 24 19.58 10.72 10.65
CA GLY A 24 20.50 10.57 11.79
C GLY A 24 19.98 9.69 12.94
N ILE A 25 18.90 8.94 12.74
CA ILE A 25 18.19 8.13 13.74
C ILE A 25 18.60 6.66 13.60
N THR A 26 19.04 6.07 14.72
CA THR A 26 19.37 4.64 14.82
C THR A 26 18.21 3.81 15.35
N ILE A 27 18.22 2.49 15.07
CA ILE A 27 17.24 1.54 15.60
C ILE A 27 17.21 1.56 17.13
N LEU A 28 18.40 1.66 17.75
CA LEU A 28 18.53 1.73 19.20
C LEU A 28 17.83 2.98 19.76
N PHE A 29 18.10 4.15 19.18
CA PHE A 29 17.46 5.40 19.61
C PHE A 29 15.95 5.31 19.50
N TYR A 30 15.45 4.75 18.40
CA TYR A 30 14.02 4.58 18.16
C TYR A 30 13.34 3.72 19.25
N LEU A 31 13.90 2.56 19.57
CA LEU A 31 13.31 1.66 20.57
C LEU A 31 13.43 2.20 21.99
N GLN A 32 14.50 2.94 22.32
CA GLN A 32 14.62 3.64 23.60
C GLN A 32 13.48 4.65 23.81
N LYS A 33 13.06 5.35 22.74
CA LYS A 33 11.97 6.33 22.83
C LYS A 33 10.58 5.69 22.90
N ILE A 34 10.39 4.50 22.34
CA ILE A 34 9.13 3.76 22.43
C ILE A 34 8.97 3.08 23.79
N TYR A 35 10.07 2.58 24.36
CA TYR A 35 10.07 1.84 25.63
C TYR A 35 10.95 2.52 26.69
N PRO A 36 10.66 3.79 27.08
CA PRO A 36 11.54 4.55 27.96
C PRO A 36 11.68 3.92 29.35
N ASP A 37 10.57 3.43 29.92
CA ASP A 37 10.57 2.81 31.24
C ASP A 37 11.35 1.49 31.24
N GLU A 38 11.19 0.68 30.20
CA GLU A 38 11.91 -0.59 30.08
C GLU A 38 13.40 -0.40 29.80
N TRP A 39 13.75 0.68 29.09
CA TRP A 39 15.14 1.05 28.85
C TRP A 39 15.80 1.53 30.14
N LYS A 40 15.14 2.39 30.91
CA LYS A 40 15.64 2.83 32.22
C LYS A 40 15.87 1.65 33.17
N ASN A 41 14.89 0.74 33.26
CA ASN A 41 15.02 -0.48 34.04
C ASN A 41 16.15 -1.40 33.52
N PHE A 42 16.44 -1.36 32.22
CA PHE A 42 17.57 -2.08 31.64
C PHE A 42 18.89 -1.42 32.04
N GLU A 43 19.04 -0.11 31.87
CA GLU A 43 20.24 0.64 32.27
C GLU A 43 20.55 0.47 33.76
N GLU A 44 19.55 0.51 34.63
CA GLU A 44 19.70 0.26 36.07
C GLU A 44 20.29 -1.13 36.33
N ARG A 45 19.79 -2.18 35.65
CA ARG A 45 20.33 -3.54 35.76
C ARG A 45 21.75 -3.69 35.22
N MET A 46 22.05 -3.02 34.11
CA MET A 46 23.37 -3.11 33.47
C MET A 46 24.43 -2.26 34.19
N SER A 47 23.99 -1.32 35.04
CA SER A 47 24.83 -0.45 35.85
C SER A 47 25.04 -0.98 37.27
N ASP A 48 24.36 -2.06 37.67
CA ASP A 48 24.54 -2.66 39.00
C ASP A 48 25.96 -3.26 39.13
N PRO A 49 26.81 -2.72 40.03
CA PRO A 49 28.18 -3.20 40.22
C PRO A 49 28.26 -4.64 40.74
N LYS A 50 27.17 -5.20 41.29
CA LYS A 50 27.11 -6.59 41.75
C LYS A 50 26.96 -7.62 40.61
N SER A 51 26.62 -7.17 39.40
CA SER A 51 26.31 -8.04 38.27
C SER A 51 27.53 -8.54 37.48
N GLY A 52 28.68 -7.87 37.58
CA GLY A 52 29.95 -8.31 36.97
C GLY A 52 30.00 -8.28 35.43
N TYR A 53 29.07 -7.63 34.73
CA TYR A 53 29.05 -7.61 33.25
C TYR A 53 30.24 -6.88 32.63
N SER A 54 30.94 -7.54 31.70
CA SER A 54 31.98 -6.90 30.88
C SER A 54 31.38 -5.96 29.83
N SER A 55 32.20 -5.08 29.24
CA SER A 55 31.76 -4.17 28.16
C SER A 55 31.16 -4.93 26.95
N LYS A 56 31.69 -6.12 26.64
CA LYS A 56 31.15 -7.00 25.58
C LYS A 56 29.78 -7.56 25.96
N ASP A 57 29.60 -7.98 27.22
CA ASP A 57 28.31 -8.50 27.71
C ASP A 57 27.24 -7.40 27.70
N LYS A 58 27.63 -6.16 28.01
CA LYS A 58 26.72 -5.00 27.94
C LYS A 58 26.22 -4.76 26.52
N THR A 59 27.11 -4.89 25.54
CA THR A 59 26.77 -4.70 24.12
C THR A 59 25.86 -5.83 23.63
N GLU A 60 26.17 -7.08 23.95
CA GLU A 60 25.34 -8.23 23.59
C GLU A 60 23.95 -8.19 24.25
N CYS A 61 23.87 -7.82 25.52
CA CYS A 61 22.60 -7.60 26.21
C CYS A 61 21.79 -6.46 25.58
N THR A 62 22.46 -5.41 25.09
CA THR A 62 21.79 -4.32 24.36
C THR A 62 21.23 -4.84 23.03
N ARG A 63 22.01 -5.62 22.27
CA ARG A 63 21.54 -6.28 21.04
C ARG A 63 20.34 -7.17 21.28
N GLN A 64 20.35 -7.96 22.35
CA GLN A 64 19.21 -8.79 22.75
C GLN A 64 18.00 -7.93 23.11
N TRP A 65 18.19 -6.89 23.93
CA TRP A 65 17.11 -5.98 24.35
C TRP A 65 16.41 -5.34 23.13
N VAL A 66 17.18 -4.87 22.16
CA VAL A 66 16.68 -4.29 20.90
C VAL A 66 16.01 -5.37 20.05
N SER A 67 16.65 -6.52 19.86
CA SER A 67 16.11 -7.59 19.00
C SER A 67 14.78 -8.13 19.52
N TYR A 68 14.59 -8.22 20.84
CA TYR A 68 13.33 -8.65 21.45
C TYR A 68 12.18 -7.64 21.27
N ARG A 69 12.50 -6.38 20.98
CA ARG A 69 11.52 -5.28 20.80
C ARG A 69 11.37 -4.84 19.35
N GLY A 70 12.30 -5.23 18.47
CA GLY A 70 12.21 -5.03 17.03
C GLY A 70 11.43 -6.13 16.30
N GLN A 71 11.70 -6.28 15.00
CA GLN A 71 11.03 -7.24 14.12
C GLN A 71 11.89 -8.47 13.81
N THR A 72 12.48 -9.08 14.84
CA THR A 72 13.38 -10.23 14.69
C THR A 72 12.70 -11.57 14.94
N LEU A 73 13.32 -12.67 14.48
CA LEU A 73 12.88 -14.01 14.84
C LEU A 73 12.95 -14.23 16.35
N SER A 74 13.98 -13.69 17.03
CA SER A 74 14.18 -13.89 18.47
C SER A 74 12.96 -13.47 19.28
N ARG A 75 12.37 -12.32 18.97
CA ARG A 75 11.11 -11.91 19.58
C ARG A 75 9.98 -12.92 19.37
N THR A 76 9.87 -13.45 18.16
CA THR A 76 8.73 -14.30 17.75
C THR A 76 8.84 -15.70 18.33
N ALA A 77 10.06 -16.20 18.54
CA ALA A 77 10.31 -17.44 19.26
C ALA A 77 10.19 -17.25 20.79
N ILE A 78 10.46 -16.05 21.29
CA ILE A 78 10.40 -15.70 22.72
C ILE A 78 9.01 -15.11 23.02
N PHE A 79 8.01 -15.98 23.21
CA PHE A 79 6.72 -15.54 23.73
C PHE A 79 6.85 -15.18 25.22
N GLY A 80 6.75 -13.88 25.52
CA GLY A 80 6.29 -13.36 26.81
C GLY A 80 6.99 -13.92 28.04
N GLY A 81 8.18 -13.38 28.31
CA GLY A 81 8.66 -13.10 29.67
C GLY A 81 8.78 -14.28 30.61
N TYR A 82 9.98 -14.84 30.71
CA TYR A 82 10.65 -15.09 31.99
C TYR A 82 12.12 -15.41 31.68
N ARG A 83 12.97 -14.38 31.57
CA ARG A 83 14.29 -14.54 32.21
C ARG A 83 13.93 -14.47 33.69
N THR A 84 13.66 -15.61 34.30
CA THR A 84 13.79 -15.73 35.74
C THR A 84 15.26 -15.41 35.99
N ILE A 85 15.47 -14.16 36.41
CA ILE A 85 16.61 -13.73 37.21
C ILE A 85 16.95 -14.88 38.15
N ASP A 86 18.24 -15.07 38.44
CA ASP A 86 18.70 -15.87 39.57
C ASP A 86 18.04 -15.37 40.86
N MET A 87 16.78 -15.74 41.06
CA MET A 87 16.10 -15.71 42.33
C MET A 87 16.85 -16.74 43.15
N ASN A 88 17.35 -16.31 44.31
CA ASN A 88 18.02 -17.15 45.27
C ASN A 88 17.33 -18.51 45.42
N LYS A 89 18.12 -19.54 45.76
CA LYS A 89 17.76 -20.97 45.86
C LYS A 89 16.41 -21.31 46.53
N GLU A 90 15.79 -20.39 47.24
CA GLU A 90 14.52 -20.54 47.97
C GLU A 90 13.27 -20.73 47.08
N HIS A 91 13.28 -20.36 45.80
CA HIS A 91 12.10 -20.47 44.92
C HIS A 91 12.25 -21.47 43.76
N ARG A 92 12.91 -22.61 44.01
CA ARG A 92 13.15 -23.65 42.99
C ARG A 92 11.86 -24.24 42.40
N THR A 93 10.83 -24.49 43.22
CA THR A 93 9.54 -25.04 42.79
C THR A 93 8.74 -24.07 41.91
N LEU A 94 8.80 -22.77 42.21
CA LEU A 94 8.19 -21.72 41.38
C LEU A 94 8.91 -21.60 40.04
N LYS A 95 10.26 -21.73 40.04
CA LYS A 95 11.08 -21.76 38.82
C LYS A 95 10.76 -22.96 37.95
N GLU A 96 10.72 -24.15 38.52
CA GLU A 96 10.38 -25.39 37.81
C GLU A 96 8.94 -25.34 37.29
N SER A 97 7.99 -24.78 38.05
CA SER A 97 6.61 -24.59 37.60
C SER A 97 6.47 -23.56 36.49
N ALA A 98 7.19 -22.43 36.58
CA ALA A 98 7.20 -21.40 35.53
C ALA A 98 7.88 -21.89 34.25
N GLN A 99 8.95 -22.65 34.39
CA GLN A 99 9.68 -23.26 33.28
C GLN A 99 8.85 -24.37 32.63
N ALA A 100 8.22 -25.23 33.42
CA ALA A 100 7.26 -26.22 32.94
C ALA A 100 6.05 -25.54 32.27
N LEU A 101 5.53 -24.42 32.80
CA LEU A 101 4.46 -23.66 32.14
C LEU A 101 4.92 -23.06 30.81
N THR A 102 6.19 -22.66 30.71
CA THR A 102 6.81 -22.14 29.48
C THR A 102 7.00 -23.24 28.44
N ASP A 103 7.44 -24.42 28.88
CA ASP A 103 7.64 -25.61 28.04
C ASP A 103 6.32 -26.28 27.63
N LEU A 104 5.33 -26.34 28.54
CA LEU A 104 3.97 -26.81 28.29
C LEU A 104 3.21 -25.87 27.37
N LYS A 105 3.53 -24.57 27.40
CA LYS A 105 2.72 -23.60 26.66
C LYS A 105 2.76 -23.81 25.16
N PHE A 106 3.81 -24.38 24.54
CA PHE A 106 3.77 -25.14 23.25
C PHE A 106 5.13 -25.77 22.93
N THR A 107 5.13 -26.93 22.27
CA THR A 107 6.26 -27.27 21.38
C THR A 107 6.14 -26.50 20.07
N TYR A 108 6.91 -25.42 19.98
CA TYR A 108 6.89 -24.46 18.89
C TYR A 108 7.79 -24.92 17.74
N VAL A 109 7.26 -24.92 16.51
CA VAL A 109 8.03 -25.27 15.32
C VAL A 109 8.28 -23.99 14.51
N VAL A 110 9.53 -23.58 14.38
CA VAL A 110 9.91 -22.52 13.45
C VAL A 110 10.27 -23.16 12.11
N SER A 111 9.57 -22.76 11.07
CA SER A 111 9.77 -23.25 9.72
C SER A 111 10.82 -22.41 9.01
N CYS A 112 12.10 -22.75 9.21
CA CYS A 112 13.26 -22.07 8.62
C CYS A 112 13.69 -22.76 7.31
N GLN A 113 12.99 -22.49 6.21
CA GLN A 113 13.21 -23.21 4.93
C GLN A 113 14.69 -23.24 4.49
N VAL A 114 15.39 -22.12 4.58
CA VAL A 114 16.77 -21.98 4.08
C VAL A 114 17.85 -22.30 5.12
N TYR A 115 17.48 -22.72 6.35
CA TYR A 115 18.49 -23.00 7.39
C TYR A 115 19.51 -24.06 6.96
N GLY A 116 19.08 -25.07 6.19
CA GLY A 116 19.98 -26.08 5.61
C GLY A 116 20.95 -25.49 4.57
N ALA A 117 20.52 -24.50 3.79
CA ALA A 117 21.37 -23.77 2.86
C ALA A 117 22.33 -22.81 3.59
N GLN A 118 21.84 -22.07 4.60
CA GLN A 118 22.65 -21.18 5.44
C GLN A 118 23.77 -21.93 6.16
N LYS A 119 23.49 -23.16 6.64
CA LYS A 119 24.49 -24.06 7.22
C LYS A 119 25.62 -24.41 6.25
N LYS A 120 25.33 -24.49 4.94
CA LYS A 120 26.29 -24.85 3.88
C LYS A 120 26.92 -23.61 3.20
N SER A 121 26.40 -22.41 3.47
CA SER A 121 26.81 -21.17 2.81
C SER A 121 28.15 -20.64 3.31
N SER A 122 28.96 -20.09 2.40
CA SER A 122 30.22 -19.40 2.72
C SER A 122 30.03 -17.91 3.01
N GLU A 123 28.82 -17.36 2.82
CA GLU A 123 28.55 -15.94 3.08
C GLU A 123 28.50 -15.64 4.59
N LYS A 124 29.19 -14.58 5.02
CA LYS A 124 29.25 -14.16 6.44
C LYS A 124 27.86 -13.92 7.05
N ARG A 125 26.93 -13.35 6.27
CA ARG A 125 25.55 -13.07 6.71
C ARG A 125 24.78 -14.35 6.99
N ASP A 126 24.86 -15.32 6.08
CA ASP A 126 24.16 -16.61 6.22
C ASP A 126 24.73 -17.42 7.40
N GLN A 127 26.05 -17.42 7.59
CA GLN A 127 26.70 -18.05 8.74
C GLN A 127 26.28 -17.40 10.07
N SER A 128 26.19 -16.07 10.11
CA SER A 128 25.68 -15.33 11.27
C SER A 128 24.23 -15.73 11.59
N CYS A 129 23.35 -15.80 10.58
CA CYS A 129 21.96 -16.23 10.76
C CYS A 129 21.88 -17.68 11.26
N TYR A 130 22.65 -18.58 10.68
CA TYR A 130 22.76 -19.98 11.12
C TYR A 130 23.16 -20.07 12.60
N ASN A 131 24.23 -19.37 13.00
CA ASN A 131 24.73 -19.36 14.37
C ASN A 131 23.71 -18.76 15.34
N ASN A 132 23.02 -17.68 14.95
CA ASN A 132 21.98 -17.08 15.77
C ASN A 132 20.80 -18.05 16.01
N ILE A 133 20.35 -18.77 14.98
CA ILE A 133 19.29 -19.79 15.12
C ILE A 133 19.76 -20.96 15.99
N LEU A 134 21.01 -21.41 15.79
CA LEU A 134 21.60 -22.47 16.61
C LEU A 134 21.67 -22.06 18.09
N ASN A 135 22.18 -20.87 18.38
CA ASN A 135 22.23 -20.32 19.74
C ASN A 135 20.83 -20.23 20.35
N LEU A 136 19.83 -19.87 19.55
CA LEU A 136 18.44 -19.79 20.00
C LEU A 136 17.89 -21.19 20.32
N MET A 137 18.20 -22.22 19.52
CA MET A 137 17.84 -23.61 19.84
C MET A 137 18.55 -24.13 21.10
N ILE A 138 19.81 -23.77 21.32
CA ILE A 138 20.57 -24.14 22.52
C ILE A 138 19.97 -23.45 23.75
N MET A 139 19.63 -22.16 23.64
CA MET A 139 19.05 -21.38 24.72
C MET A 139 17.63 -21.84 25.09
N TYR A 140 16.87 -22.35 24.10
CA TYR A 140 15.50 -22.82 24.28
C TYR A 140 15.36 -24.26 23.77
N PRO A 141 15.64 -25.28 24.61
CA PRO A 141 15.61 -26.70 24.22
C PRO A 141 14.23 -27.19 23.72
N SER A 142 13.15 -26.51 24.11
CA SER A 142 11.78 -26.79 23.67
C SER A 142 11.49 -26.30 22.24
N LEU A 143 12.35 -25.45 21.67
CA LEU A 143 12.25 -24.95 20.30
C LEU A 143 12.60 -26.04 19.29
N ARG A 144 11.74 -26.18 18.28
CA ARG A 144 11.97 -27.07 17.14
C ARG A 144 12.13 -26.23 15.88
N VAL A 145 13.09 -26.56 15.04
CA VAL A 145 13.33 -25.89 13.75
C VAL A 145 13.15 -26.88 12.61
N GLY A 146 12.19 -26.60 11.73
CA GLY A 146 11.95 -27.35 10.50
C GLY A 146 12.61 -26.67 9.31
N TYR A 147 13.49 -27.35 8.57
CA TYR A 147 14.17 -26.79 7.39
C TYR A 147 14.18 -27.76 6.21
N ILE A 148 14.56 -27.27 5.03
CA ILE A 148 14.69 -28.09 3.82
C ILE A 148 16.16 -28.44 3.60
N ASP A 149 16.45 -29.74 3.51
CA ASP A 149 17.76 -30.27 3.14
C ASP A 149 17.72 -30.76 1.69
N GLU A 150 18.57 -30.19 0.86
CA GLU A 150 18.79 -30.61 -0.53
C GLU A 150 19.99 -31.56 -0.57
N ARG A 151 19.78 -32.73 -1.17
CA ARG A 151 20.79 -33.78 -1.38
C ARG A 151 20.75 -34.28 -2.81
N GLU A 152 21.91 -34.61 -3.36
CA GLU A 152 22.00 -35.31 -4.63
C GLU A 152 21.98 -36.81 -4.37
N GLU A 153 20.97 -37.50 -4.91
CA GLU A 153 20.84 -38.97 -4.82
C GLU A 153 20.82 -39.56 -6.24
N THR A 154 21.43 -40.73 -6.42
CA THR A 154 21.40 -41.46 -7.69
C THR A 154 20.11 -42.24 -7.78
N VAL A 155 19.14 -41.74 -8.56
CA VAL A 155 17.86 -42.44 -8.82
C VAL A 155 17.89 -42.93 -10.26
N ASN A 156 17.79 -44.24 -10.46
CA ASN A 156 17.85 -44.89 -11.79
C ASN A 156 19.11 -44.53 -12.61
N GLY A 157 20.28 -44.46 -11.97
CA GLY A 157 21.55 -44.20 -12.65
C GLY A 157 21.79 -42.74 -13.10
N LYS A 158 20.88 -41.81 -12.78
CA LYS A 158 21.05 -40.36 -12.98
C LYS A 158 21.09 -39.66 -11.63
N SER A 159 21.97 -38.66 -11.49
CA SER A 159 21.98 -37.78 -10.32
C SER A 159 20.70 -36.94 -10.33
N ALA A 160 19.89 -37.07 -9.28
CA ALA A 160 18.67 -36.31 -9.11
C ALA A 160 18.72 -35.57 -7.76
N LYS A 161 18.31 -34.30 -7.77
CA LYS A 161 18.15 -33.52 -6.55
C LYS A 161 16.91 -34.00 -5.80
N VAL A 162 17.11 -34.43 -4.56
CA VAL A 162 16.07 -34.89 -3.66
C VAL A 162 15.96 -33.91 -2.49
N TYR A 163 14.73 -33.57 -2.14
CA TYR A 163 14.41 -32.61 -1.09
C TYR A 163 13.84 -33.33 0.12
N TYR A 164 14.37 -33.02 1.31
CA TYR A 164 13.89 -33.53 2.59
C TYR A 164 13.41 -32.37 3.46
N SER A 165 12.30 -32.58 4.18
CA SER A 165 11.92 -31.74 5.31
C SER A 165 12.53 -32.32 6.57
N VAL A 166 13.31 -31.54 7.31
CA VAL A 166 14.08 -31.97 8.48
C VAL A 166 13.65 -31.18 9.70
N LEU A 167 13.29 -31.87 10.78
CA LEU A 167 13.04 -31.27 12.08
C LEU A 167 14.27 -31.47 12.97
N VAL A 168 14.76 -30.37 13.53
CA VAL A 168 15.85 -30.34 14.52
C VAL A 168 15.34 -29.81 15.85
N LYS A 169 15.84 -30.37 16.94
CA LYS A 169 15.64 -29.88 18.31
C LYS A 169 17.00 -29.55 18.95
N GLY A 170 17.04 -28.48 19.74
CA GLY A 170 18.23 -28.12 20.53
C GLY A 170 18.37 -29.01 21.78
N GLY A 171 19.56 -29.59 21.99
CA GLY A 171 19.92 -30.45 23.12
C GLY A 171 21.34 -31.02 22.97
N ASP A 172 21.80 -31.86 23.89
CA ASP A 172 23.16 -32.46 23.89
C ASP A 172 23.44 -33.35 22.66
N LYS A 173 22.38 -33.83 21.99
CA LYS A 173 22.41 -34.45 20.67
C LYS A 173 21.35 -33.80 19.79
N LEU A 174 21.70 -33.42 18.55
CA LEU A 174 20.72 -32.98 17.56
C LEU A 174 19.83 -34.16 17.17
N ASP A 175 18.62 -34.24 17.73
CA ASP A 175 17.60 -35.16 17.25
C ASP A 175 17.08 -34.65 15.89
N GLU A 176 17.43 -35.37 14.81
CA GLU A 176 17.02 -35.03 13.44
C GLU A 176 15.98 -36.03 12.91
N ASN A 177 14.76 -35.56 12.64
CA ASN A 177 13.74 -36.34 11.92
C ASN A 177 13.63 -35.87 10.48
N ARG A 178 13.72 -36.78 9.51
CA ARG A 178 13.76 -36.45 8.07
C ARG A 178 12.60 -37.10 7.33
N ILE A 179 11.91 -36.33 6.48
CA ILE A 179 10.80 -36.80 5.64
C ILE A 179 11.05 -36.36 4.19
N LYS A 180 11.01 -37.30 3.25
CA LYS A 180 11.21 -37.04 1.82
C LYS A 180 10.04 -36.26 1.24
N LEU A 181 10.32 -35.19 0.50
CA LEU A 181 9.33 -34.38 -0.20
C LEU A 181 9.13 -34.89 -1.63
N PRO A 182 7.91 -34.73 -2.21
CA PRO A 182 7.60 -35.19 -3.56
C PRO A 182 8.26 -34.36 -4.67
N GLY A 183 8.90 -33.23 -4.34
CA GLY A 183 9.57 -32.33 -5.29
C GLY A 183 10.14 -31.09 -4.59
N PRO A 184 10.78 -30.18 -5.34
CA PRO A 184 11.29 -28.91 -4.82
C PRO A 184 10.14 -28.08 -4.23
N PRO A 185 10.18 -27.76 -2.93
CA PRO A 185 9.14 -26.93 -2.31
C PRO A 185 9.17 -25.48 -2.81
N THR A 186 10.28 -25.02 -3.40
CA THR A 186 10.46 -23.67 -3.98
C THR A 186 9.70 -23.44 -5.29
N ASP A 187 9.45 -24.49 -6.08
CA ASP A 187 8.77 -24.36 -7.38
C ASP A 187 7.25 -24.19 -7.23
N ILE A 188 6.74 -24.37 -6.00
CA ILE A 188 5.32 -24.29 -5.64
C ILE A 188 4.93 -22.84 -5.26
N GLY A 189 5.90 -21.93 -5.07
CA GLY A 189 5.66 -20.49 -4.88
C GLY A 189 6.78 -19.76 -4.13
N GLU A 190 6.92 -18.45 -4.35
CA GLU A 190 7.99 -17.61 -3.77
C GLU A 190 7.53 -16.78 -2.54
N GLY A 191 7.02 -17.41 -1.47
CA GLY A 191 6.57 -16.64 -0.31
C GLY A 191 6.57 -17.30 1.06
N LYS A 192 6.40 -16.43 2.08
CA LYS A 192 6.26 -16.79 3.51
C LYS A 192 5.21 -17.87 3.83
N PRO A 193 4.10 -18.02 3.08
CA PRO A 193 3.14 -19.10 3.32
C PRO A 193 3.70 -20.48 2.93
N GLU A 194 4.42 -20.58 1.82
CA GLU A 194 4.98 -21.83 1.29
C GLU A 194 6.14 -22.31 2.14
N ASN A 195 6.89 -21.36 2.73
CA ASN A 195 7.92 -21.62 3.73
C ASN A 195 7.41 -22.36 4.96
N GLN A 196 6.09 -22.54 5.14
CA GLN A 196 5.49 -23.27 6.25
C GLN A 196 5.14 -24.71 5.87
N ASN A 197 4.84 -24.96 4.59
CA ASN A 197 4.20 -26.20 4.15
C ASN A 197 5.04 -27.43 4.47
N HIS A 198 6.37 -27.32 4.37
CA HIS A 198 7.28 -28.44 4.68
C HIS A 198 7.27 -28.80 6.17
N ALA A 199 7.01 -27.84 7.07
CA ALA A 199 7.08 -28.07 8.51
C ALA A 199 5.72 -28.40 9.15
N ILE A 200 4.61 -28.28 8.42
CA ILE A 200 3.25 -28.63 8.93
C ILE A 200 3.19 -30.08 9.44
N ILE A 201 3.90 -31.00 8.79
CA ILE A 201 3.99 -32.41 9.19
C ILE A 201 4.50 -32.61 10.62
N PHE A 202 5.28 -31.66 11.15
CA PHE A 202 5.84 -31.70 12.50
C PHE A 202 4.94 -31.05 13.56
N THR A 203 3.80 -30.49 13.15
CA THR A 203 2.86 -29.78 14.02
C THR A 203 1.66 -30.65 14.36
N ARG A 204 1.81 -31.61 15.28
CA ARG A 204 0.67 -32.38 15.81
C ARG A 204 0.88 -32.81 17.26
N GLU A 205 -0.13 -32.58 18.12
CA GLU A 205 -0.62 -33.54 19.12
C GLU A 205 -1.86 -33.11 19.97
N GLU A 206 -2.26 -31.83 20.05
CA GLU A 206 -3.33 -31.44 21.00
C GLU A 206 -4.78 -31.83 20.62
N PHE A 207 -5.09 -32.09 19.34
CA PHE A 207 -6.48 -32.25 18.90
C PHE A 207 -7.02 -33.69 18.87
N ARG A 208 -6.30 -34.67 19.44
CA ARG A 208 -6.79 -36.08 19.46
C ARG A 208 -7.99 -36.32 20.38
N LYS A 209 -8.34 -35.39 21.27
CA LYS A 209 -9.57 -35.51 22.09
C LYS A 209 -10.80 -35.14 21.26
N ALA A 210 -11.47 -36.15 20.72
CA ALA A 210 -12.80 -36.03 20.12
C ALA A 210 -13.77 -35.50 21.19
N HIS A 211 -14.08 -34.21 21.16
CA HIS A 211 -15.17 -33.67 21.95
C HIS A 211 -16.48 -34.11 21.28
N ARG A 212 -17.14 -35.11 21.88
CA ARG A 212 -18.51 -35.59 21.61
C ARG A 212 -19.02 -35.30 20.18
N GLY A 213 -18.76 -36.21 19.25
CA GLY A 213 -19.38 -36.21 17.91
C GLY A 213 -18.92 -35.11 16.95
N GLN A 214 -18.09 -34.15 17.37
CA GLN A 214 -17.51 -33.16 16.46
C GLN A 214 -16.14 -33.63 15.94
N ARG A 215 -15.88 -33.39 14.65
CA ARG A 215 -14.56 -33.63 14.01
C ARG A 215 -13.45 -32.91 14.81
N THR A 216 -12.17 -33.12 14.52
CA THR A 216 -11.05 -32.35 15.11
C THR A 216 -10.74 -31.06 14.31
N PRO A 217 -10.42 -29.92 14.94
CA PRO A 217 -10.23 -28.67 14.21
C PRO A 217 -8.97 -28.78 13.37
N THR A 218 -9.01 -28.18 12.19
CA THR A 218 -7.90 -28.24 11.22
C THR A 218 -7.03 -27.00 11.25
N ILE A 219 -7.61 -25.86 11.63
CA ILE A 219 -6.94 -24.57 11.73
C ILE A 219 -7.40 -23.94 13.04
N LEU A 220 -6.46 -23.31 13.74
CA LEU A 220 -6.68 -22.56 14.97
C LEU A 220 -6.40 -21.08 14.71
N GLY A 221 -7.41 -20.24 14.87
CA GLY A 221 -7.26 -18.79 14.95
C GLY A 221 -6.94 -18.37 16.38
N LEU A 222 -6.02 -17.43 16.53
CA LEU A 222 -5.63 -16.84 17.81
C LEU A 222 -5.85 -15.32 17.77
N ARG A 223 -5.98 -14.72 18.95
CA ARG A 223 -6.06 -13.27 19.10
C ARG A 223 -4.75 -12.63 18.64
N GLU A 224 -4.80 -11.64 17.74
CA GLU A 224 -3.62 -10.85 17.34
C GLU A 224 -3.56 -9.54 18.15
N HIS A 225 -2.33 -9.11 18.47
CA HIS A 225 -2.04 -7.81 19.11
C HIS A 225 -0.98 -7.05 18.33
N ILE A 226 -1.33 -5.87 17.84
CA ILE A 226 -0.38 -5.02 17.13
C ILE A 226 0.23 -4.04 18.11
N PHE A 227 1.46 -4.34 18.52
CA PHE A 227 2.17 -3.57 19.53
C PHE A 227 2.77 -2.27 18.99
N THR A 228 2.85 -2.09 17.67
CA THR A 228 3.36 -0.84 17.07
C THR A 228 2.34 0.29 17.09
N GLY A 229 1.09 0.03 17.53
CA GLY A 229 0.00 1.02 17.52
C GLY A 229 0.25 2.31 18.29
N SER A 230 1.15 2.31 19.28
CA SER A 230 1.46 3.49 20.12
C SER A 230 2.50 4.45 19.52
N VAL A 231 3.11 4.08 18.39
CA VAL A 231 4.26 4.80 17.81
C VAL A 231 3.83 6.05 17.05
N SER A 232 2.86 5.90 16.14
CA SER A 232 2.39 6.98 15.26
C SER A 232 0.88 6.89 15.05
N SER A 233 0.27 7.96 14.57
CA SER A 233 -1.16 8.00 14.24
C SER A 233 -1.54 6.96 13.18
N LEU A 234 -0.72 6.78 12.14
CA LEU A 234 -0.88 5.70 11.15
C LEU A 234 -0.86 4.31 11.80
N ALA A 235 0.05 4.12 12.76
CA ALA A 235 0.14 2.87 13.51
C ALA A 235 -1.13 2.60 14.29
N TRP A 236 -1.62 3.64 14.97
CA TRP A 236 -2.83 3.59 15.76
C TRP A 236 -4.04 3.21 14.91
N PHE A 237 -4.20 3.84 13.74
CA PHE A 237 -5.30 3.55 12.81
C PHE A 237 -5.28 2.10 12.32
N MET A 238 -4.11 1.63 11.87
CA MET A 238 -3.95 0.26 11.38
C MET A 238 -4.10 -0.78 12.48
N SER A 239 -3.59 -0.50 13.69
CA SER A 239 -3.74 -1.37 14.85
C SER A 239 -5.21 -1.55 15.23
N ASN A 240 -5.99 -0.47 15.27
CA ASN A 240 -7.42 -0.52 15.56
C ASN A 240 -8.20 -1.21 14.44
N GLN A 241 -7.87 -0.93 13.17
CA GLN A 241 -8.48 -1.61 12.02
C GLN A 241 -8.20 -3.12 12.03
N GLU A 242 -6.97 -3.56 12.26
CA GLU A 242 -6.67 -5.00 12.33
C GLU A 242 -7.29 -5.64 13.56
N THR A 243 -7.30 -5.00 14.73
CA THR A 243 -8.00 -5.53 15.91
C THR A 243 -9.48 -5.79 15.63
N SER A 244 -10.12 -4.85 14.94
CA SER A 244 -11.51 -4.96 14.50
C SER A 244 -11.74 -6.13 13.55
N PHE A 245 -11.05 -6.11 12.40
CA PHE A 245 -11.32 -7.06 11.32
C PHE A 245 -10.68 -8.45 11.51
N VAL A 246 -9.52 -8.53 12.17
CA VAL A 246 -8.70 -9.76 12.27
C VAL A 246 -8.95 -10.52 13.56
N THR A 247 -9.17 -9.81 14.67
CA THR A 247 -9.37 -10.46 15.96
C THR A 247 -10.85 -10.63 16.25
N ILE A 248 -11.56 -9.52 16.44
CA ILE A 248 -12.89 -9.56 17.02
C ILE A 248 -13.93 -9.99 15.97
N GLY A 249 -13.84 -9.48 14.74
CA GLY A 249 -14.67 -9.95 13.63
C GLY A 249 -14.53 -11.45 13.40
N GLN A 250 -13.31 -12.00 13.51
CA GLN A 250 -13.09 -13.45 13.38
C GLN A 250 -13.63 -14.23 14.56
N ARG A 251 -13.51 -13.70 15.79
CA ARG A 251 -14.10 -14.28 17.00
C ARG A 251 -15.62 -14.44 16.86
N VAL A 252 -16.31 -13.38 16.45
CA VAL A 252 -17.78 -13.39 16.29
C VAL A 252 -18.21 -14.36 15.19
N LEU A 253 -17.48 -14.43 14.08
CA LEU A 253 -17.83 -15.31 12.96
C LEU A 253 -17.43 -16.77 13.19
N ALA A 254 -16.50 -17.07 14.11
CA ALA A 254 -16.07 -18.44 14.38
C ALA A 254 -17.20 -19.32 14.96
N ASN A 255 -18.15 -18.75 15.69
CA ASN A 255 -19.30 -19.48 16.24
C ASN A 255 -20.58 -18.63 16.06
N PRO A 256 -21.57 -19.04 15.25
CA PRO A 256 -21.86 -20.41 14.80
C PRO A 256 -21.27 -20.84 13.45
N LEU A 257 -20.67 -19.95 12.67
CA LEU A 257 -20.38 -20.25 11.25
C LEU A 257 -19.20 -21.22 11.05
N ARG A 258 -18.29 -21.32 12.03
CA ARG A 258 -17.12 -22.24 12.06
C ARG A 258 -16.20 -22.15 10.84
N PHE A 259 -16.21 -20.99 10.19
CA PHE A 259 -15.39 -20.67 9.04
C PHE A 259 -14.66 -19.36 9.32
N LEU A 260 -13.33 -19.38 9.20
CA LEU A 260 -12.42 -18.29 9.58
C LEU A 260 -11.73 -17.74 8.33
N TYR A 261 -11.71 -16.43 8.21
CA TYR A 261 -11.50 -15.73 6.95
C TYR A 261 -10.10 -15.15 6.74
N ARG A 262 -9.24 -14.99 7.75
CA ARG A 262 -8.08 -14.07 7.63
C ARG A 262 -6.65 -14.62 7.81
N PHE A 263 -6.43 -15.93 7.90
CA PHE A 263 -5.09 -16.45 7.49
C PHE A 263 -4.88 -16.29 5.97
N LEU A 264 -5.95 -15.98 5.24
CA LEU A 264 -6.03 -15.78 3.80
C LEU A 264 -5.48 -14.42 3.30
N MET A 265 -5.52 -13.34 4.08
CA MET A 265 -5.33 -11.99 3.51
C MET A 265 -3.93 -11.40 3.62
N GLY A 266 -3.10 -11.84 4.57
CA GLY A 266 -1.68 -11.43 4.62
C GLY A 266 -0.78 -12.21 3.65
N HIS A 267 -1.32 -13.33 3.14
CA HIS A 267 -0.56 -14.44 2.60
C HIS A 267 -0.99 -14.84 1.18
N ALA A 268 -2.22 -14.54 0.73
CA ALA A 268 -2.70 -14.92 -0.61
C ALA A 268 -2.34 -13.95 -1.75
N ALA A 269 -1.17 -13.30 -1.69
CA ALA A 269 -0.60 -12.67 -2.87
C ALA A 269 0.64 -13.47 -3.25
N LEU A 270 0.43 -14.50 -4.06
CA LEU A 270 1.49 -15.34 -4.60
C LEU A 270 1.36 -15.36 -6.11
N ASN A 271 2.44 -14.92 -6.75
CA ASN A 271 2.65 -14.84 -8.19
C ASN A 271 2.84 -16.23 -8.80
N THR A 272 1.80 -17.05 -8.85
CA THR A 272 1.85 -18.25 -9.69
C THR A 272 0.54 -18.42 -10.44
N PRO A 273 0.54 -18.31 -11.78
CA PRO A 273 -0.65 -18.47 -12.63
C PRO A 273 -1.37 -19.82 -12.49
N ASN A 274 -0.81 -20.80 -11.77
CA ASN A 274 -1.26 -22.20 -11.83
C ASN A 274 -1.38 -22.96 -10.50
N ILE A 275 -1.14 -22.37 -9.32
CA ILE A 275 -1.08 -23.17 -8.08
C ILE A 275 -2.05 -22.70 -6.98
N ARG A 276 -3.15 -23.46 -6.94
CA ARG A 276 -4.02 -23.89 -5.82
C ARG A 276 -3.91 -23.11 -4.50
N THR A 277 -4.98 -22.33 -4.28
CA THR A 277 -5.71 -22.24 -3.02
C THR A 277 -4.94 -22.13 -1.72
N SER A 278 -5.19 -21.01 -1.05
CA SER A 278 -5.05 -20.85 0.39
C SER A 278 -5.41 -22.13 1.16
N LEU A 279 -4.51 -22.52 2.07
CA LEU A 279 -4.64 -23.66 2.98
C LEU A 279 -6.04 -23.75 3.61
N CYS A 280 -6.63 -22.59 3.94
CA CYS A 280 -7.96 -22.45 4.50
C CYS A 280 -9.08 -22.93 3.55
N TYR A 281 -9.12 -22.45 2.30
CA TYR A 281 -10.14 -22.87 1.32
C TYR A 281 -10.06 -24.38 1.05
N ASN A 282 -8.85 -24.90 0.89
CA ASN A 282 -8.65 -26.35 0.73
C ASN A 282 -9.09 -27.14 1.96
N SER A 283 -8.80 -26.65 3.17
CA SER A 283 -9.24 -27.30 4.41
C SER A 283 -10.77 -27.36 4.49
N THR A 284 -11.45 -26.24 4.23
CA THR A 284 -12.92 -26.20 4.28
C THR A 284 -13.57 -26.97 3.15
N LEU A 285 -13.01 -26.95 1.94
CA LEU A 285 -13.47 -27.81 0.84
C LEU A 285 -13.31 -29.31 1.16
N ARG A 286 -12.39 -29.68 2.05
CA ARG A 286 -12.23 -31.05 2.57
C ARG A 286 -13.09 -31.34 3.80
N GLY A 287 -13.93 -30.40 4.22
CA GLY A 287 -14.79 -30.54 5.40
C GLY A 287 -14.05 -30.41 6.73
N GLY A 288 -12.87 -29.76 6.73
CA GLY A 288 -12.20 -29.26 7.92
C GLY A 288 -12.92 -28.03 8.47
N TYR A 289 -12.82 -27.81 9.79
CA TYR A 289 -13.37 -26.64 10.45
C TYR A 289 -12.29 -25.85 11.18
N ILE A 290 -12.63 -24.60 11.47
CA ILE A 290 -11.72 -23.61 12.03
C ILE A 290 -12.34 -23.05 13.31
N THR A 291 -11.54 -22.96 14.37
CA THR A 291 -11.96 -22.38 15.64
C THR A 291 -11.11 -21.17 15.98
N HIS A 292 -11.66 -20.24 16.76
CA HIS A 292 -10.93 -19.09 17.28
C HIS A 292 -10.86 -19.19 18.81
N HIS A 293 -9.66 -19.07 19.38
CA HIS A 293 -9.46 -19.18 20.81
C HIS A 293 -8.56 -18.05 21.33
N GLU A 294 -8.89 -17.54 22.52
CA GLU A 294 -8.27 -16.33 23.08
C GLU A 294 -7.31 -16.59 24.25
N TYR A 295 -7.05 -17.85 24.61
CA TYR A 295 -6.16 -18.18 25.73
C TYR A 295 -4.70 -17.77 25.48
N ILE A 296 -4.35 -17.44 24.23
CA ILE A 296 -3.08 -16.83 23.84
C ILE A 296 -3.33 -15.65 22.91
N GLN A 297 -2.50 -14.63 23.08
CA GLN A 297 -2.43 -13.46 22.24
C GLN A 297 -1.09 -13.41 21.50
N VAL A 298 -1.14 -13.36 20.18
CA VAL A 298 0.03 -13.30 19.29
C VAL A 298 0.40 -11.84 19.01
N GLY A 299 1.57 -11.43 19.48
CA GLY A 299 2.13 -10.10 19.18
C GLY A 299 2.61 -10.02 17.74
N LYS A 300 2.17 -8.98 17.01
CA LYS A 300 2.52 -8.77 15.60
C LYS A 300 3.09 -7.37 15.38
N GLY A 301 4.28 -7.33 14.80
CA GLY A 301 4.93 -6.09 14.40
C GLY A 301 4.43 -5.68 13.03
N ARG A 302 3.97 -4.44 12.93
CA ARG A 302 3.69 -3.81 11.66
C ARG A 302 4.55 -2.59 11.53
N ASP A 303 5.25 -2.48 10.41
CA ASP A 303 5.70 -1.17 9.97
C ASP A 303 4.51 -0.43 9.39
N VAL A 304 4.35 0.80 9.86
CA VAL A 304 3.14 1.61 9.70
C VAL A 304 3.47 2.94 8.99
N GLY A 305 4.54 2.95 8.19
CA GLY A 305 4.76 4.03 7.23
C GLY A 305 3.69 4.00 6.15
N MET A 306 3.31 5.16 5.61
CA MET A 306 2.23 5.28 4.63
C MET A 306 2.45 4.38 3.39
N ASN A 307 3.70 4.34 2.89
CA ASN A 307 4.08 3.51 1.74
C ASN A 307 3.98 2.01 2.03
N GLN A 308 4.41 1.57 3.22
CA GLN A 308 4.36 0.17 3.62
C GLN A 308 2.91 -0.30 3.81
N ILE A 309 2.07 0.53 4.43
CA ILE A 309 0.64 0.26 4.59
C ILE A 309 -0.02 0.16 3.22
N SER A 310 0.23 1.12 2.33
CA SER A 310 -0.36 1.13 0.99
C SER A 310 0.07 -0.08 0.16
N LEU A 311 1.34 -0.49 0.25
CA LEU A 311 1.83 -1.72 -0.40
C LEU A 311 1.17 -2.97 0.18
N PHE A 312 0.96 -3.02 1.50
CA PHE A 312 0.24 -4.12 2.14
C PHE A 312 -1.21 -4.19 1.65
N GLU A 313 -1.93 -3.06 1.63
CA GLU A 313 -3.30 -3.01 1.14
C GLU A 313 -3.42 -3.34 -0.35
N ALA A 314 -2.48 -2.84 -1.17
CA ALA A 314 -2.37 -3.23 -2.58
C ALA A 314 -2.19 -4.74 -2.75
N LYS A 315 -1.33 -5.34 -1.92
CA LYS A 315 -1.09 -6.78 -1.90
C LYS A 315 -2.36 -7.55 -1.55
N VAL A 316 -3.09 -7.14 -0.51
CA VAL A 316 -4.34 -7.80 -0.12
C VAL A 316 -5.43 -7.64 -1.19
N ALA A 317 -5.57 -6.44 -1.75
CA ALA A 317 -6.56 -6.14 -2.80
C ALA A 317 -6.31 -6.95 -4.08
N ASN A 318 -5.05 -7.05 -4.53
CA ASN A 318 -4.68 -7.90 -5.66
C ASN A 318 -5.00 -9.37 -5.39
N GLY A 319 -4.63 -9.89 -4.20
CA GLY A 319 -4.94 -11.27 -3.82
C GLY A 319 -6.45 -11.57 -3.83
N ASN A 320 -7.29 -10.63 -3.39
CA ASN A 320 -8.74 -10.76 -3.48
C ASN A 320 -9.27 -10.68 -4.91
N GLY A 321 -8.68 -9.84 -5.77
CA GLY A 321 -9.01 -9.78 -7.19
C GLY A 321 -8.79 -11.13 -7.88
N GLU A 322 -7.63 -11.76 -7.64
CA GLU A 322 -7.33 -13.11 -8.16
C GLU A 322 -8.25 -14.19 -7.55
N GLN A 323 -8.55 -14.10 -6.25
CA GLN A 323 -9.50 -15.01 -5.61
C GLN A 323 -10.89 -14.93 -6.25
N THR A 324 -11.34 -13.72 -6.63
CA THR A 324 -12.62 -13.51 -7.32
C THR A 324 -12.69 -14.26 -8.64
N LEU A 325 -11.57 -14.31 -9.37
CA LEU A 325 -11.44 -15.03 -10.64
C LEU A 325 -11.14 -16.54 -10.44
N SER A 326 -10.92 -16.99 -9.21
CA SER A 326 -10.49 -18.36 -8.91
C SER A 326 -11.64 -19.38 -8.94
N ARG A 327 -11.30 -20.61 -9.34
CA ARG A 327 -12.22 -21.77 -9.32
C ARG A 327 -12.61 -22.19 -7.90
N ASP A 328 -11.83 -21.81 -6.90
CA ASP A 328 -12.04 -22.27 -5.53
C ASP A 328 -13.08 -21.45 -4.80
N VAL A 329 -13.16 -20.15 -5.07
CA VAL A 329 -14.30 -19.32 -4.67
C VAL A 329 -15.58 -19.83 -5.33
N TYR A 330 -15.53 -20.24 -6.60
CA TYR A 330 -16.67 -20.88 -7.26
C TYR A 330 -17.13 -22.18 -6.58
N ARG A 331 -16.19 -23.03 -6.16
CA ARG A 331 -16.48 -24.29 -5.47
C ARG A 331 -17.02 -24.06 -4.05
N LEU A 332 -16.46 -23.11 -3.31
CA LEU A 332 -16.98 -22.70 -2.01
C LEU A 332 -18.38 -22.11 -2.14
N GLY A 333 -18.57 -21.30 -3.18
CA GLY A 333 -19.84 -20.76 -3.66
C GLY A 333 -20.99 -21.78 -3.65
N ARG A 334 -20.72 -22.97 -4.18
CA ARG A 334 -21.71 -24.04 -4.29
C ARG A 334 -21.92 -24.85 -2.99
N ARG A 335 -21.04 -24.72 -2.00
CA ARG A 335 -21.05 -25.54 -0.78
C ARG A 335 -21.44 -24.77 0.47
N PHE A 336 -21.42 -23.45 0.43
CA PHE A 336 -21.84 -22.61 1.56
C PHE A 336 -23.37 -22.48 1.60
N ASP A 337 -23.89 -22.54 2.83
CA ASP A 337 -25.24 -22.09 3.13
C ASP A 337 -25.31 -20.56 3.04
N PHE A 338 -26.52 -20.01 3.08
CA PHE A 338 -26.75 -18.58 2.94
C PHE A 338 -25.94 -17.74 3.95
N TYR A 339 -25.87 -18.16 5.22
CA TYR A 339 -25.18 -17.41 6.26
C TYR A 339 -23.65 -17.45 6.12
N ARG A 340 -23.06 -18.61 5.77
CA ARG A 340 -21.61 -18.68 5.47
C ARG A 340 -21.30 -17.92 4.19
N MET A 341 -22.19 -17.93 3.20
CA MET A 341 -22.02 -17.14 1.99
C MET A 341 -22.03 -15.64 2.26
N LEU A 342 -23.00 -15.16 3.05
CA LEU A 342 -23.13 -13.76 3.42
C LEU A 342 -21.88 -13.29 4.18
N SER A 343 -21.45 -14.10 5.13
CA SER A 343 -20.22 -13.85 5.88
C SER A 343 -18.98 -13.87 4.98
N PHE A 344 -18.91 -14.78 4.00
CA PHE A 344 -17.84 -14.83 3.00
C PHE A 344 -17.81 -13.58 2.14
N TYR A 345 -18.99 -13.11 1.70
CA TYR A 345 -19.11 -11.88 0.95
C TYR A 345 -18.56 -10.67 1.74
N PHE A 346 -19.03 -10.45 2.98
CA PHE A 346 -18.64 -9.26 3.75
C PHE A 346 -17.20 -9.25 4.27
N THR A 347 -16.52 -10.40 4.31
CA THR A 347 -15.15 -10.49 4.87
C THR A 347 -14.07 -10.69 3.83
N THR A 348 -14.43 -11.07 2.60
CA THR A 348 -13.46 -11.37 1.53
C THR A 348 -13.76 -10.55 0.26
N VAL A 349 -14.03 -11.22 -0.86
CA VAL A 349 -14.27 -10.66 -2.19
C VAL A 349 -15.36 -9.59 -2.20
N GLY A 350 -16.47 -9.82 -1.50
CA GLY A 350 -17.61 -8.91 -1.49
C GLY A 350 -17.31 -7.56 -0.83
N PHE A 351 -16.42 -7.50 0.17
CA PHE A 351 -15.96 -6.23 0.75
C PHE A 351 -15.19 -5.38 -0.28
N TYR A 352 -14.26 -5.98 -1.03
CA TYR A 352 -13.48 -5.29 -2.06
C TYR A 352 -14.34 -4.93 -3.28
N PHE A 353 -15.27 -5.81 -3.66
CA PHE A 353 -16.27 -5.54 -4.69
C PHE A 353 -17.17 -4.36 -4.30
N SER A 354 -17.73 -4.35 -3.09
CA SER A 354 -18.58 -3.27 -2.61
C SER A 354 -17.81 -1.95 -2.56
N SER A 355 -16.55 -1.98 -2.09
CA SER A 355 -15.65 -0.82 -2.10
C SER A 355 -15.44 -0.26 -3.52
N MET A 356 -15.23 -1.15 -4.50
CA MET A 356 -15.07 -0.77 -5.91
C MET A 356 -16.36 -0.13 -6.45
N VAL A 357 -17.53 -0.72 -6.17
CA VAL A 357 -18.82 -0.14 -6.57
C VAL A 357 -19.01 1.24 -5.95
N THR A 358 -18.67 1.44 -4.68
CA THR A 358 -18.76 2.78 -4.03
C THR A 358 -17.97 3.83 -4.79
N VAL A 359 -16.71 3.54 -5.15
CA VAL A 359 -15.87 4.50 -5.92
C VAL A 359 -16.40 4.68 -7.34
N LEU A 360 -16.86 3.62 -8.01
CA LEU A 360 -17.47 3.74 -9.34
C LEU A 360 -18.73 4.62 -9.31
N THR A 361 -19.55 4.52 -8.27
CA THR A 361 -20.72 5.40 -8.10
C THR A 361 -20.30 6.87 -8.01
N VAL A 362 -19.19 7.20 -7.35
CA VAL A 362 -18.66 8.58 -7.33
C VAL A 362 -18.32 9.07 -8.74
N TYR A 363 -17.67 8.23 -9.55
CA TYR A 363 -17.36 8.55 -10.95
C TYR A 363 -18.63 8.72 -11.79
N VAL A 364 -19.56 7.76 -11.72
CA VAL A 364 -20.83 7.81 -12.45
C VAL A 364 -21.64 9.04 -12.05
N PHE A 365 -21.65 9.37 -10.76
CA PHE A 365 -22.33 10.56 -10.25
C PHE A 365 -21.72 11.85 -10.81
N LEU A 366 -20.40 12.02 -10.75
CA LEU A 366 -19.73 13.25 -11.22
C LEU A 366 -19.80 13.41 -12.74
N TYR A 367 -19.56 12.34 -13.50
CA TYR A 367 -19.72 12.38 -14.96
C TYR A 367 -21.18 12.57 -15.36
N GLY A 368 -22.12 11.90 -14.70
CA GLY A 368 -23.55 12.08 -14.93
C GLY A 368 -23.99 13.52 -14.68
N ARG A 369 -23.55 14.13 -13.57
CA ARG A 369 -23.77 15.55 -13.26
C ARG A 369 -23.20 16.46 -14.33
N LEU A 370 -21.95 16.24 -14.71
CA LEU A 370 -21.31 17.02 -15.75
C LEU A 370 -22.10 16.96 -17.06
N TYR A 371 -22.55 15.78 -17.48
CA TYR A 371 -23.34 15.64 -18.72
C TYR A 371 -24.70 16.34 -18.63
N MET A 372 -25.34 16.38 -17.46
CA MET A 372 -26.57 17.15 -17.24
C MET A 372 -26.32 18.66 -17.30
N VAL A 373 -25.20 19.16 -16.75
CA VAL A 373 -24.78 20.57 -16.87
C VAL A 373 -24.53 20.92 -18.33
N LEU A 374 -23.65 20.18 -19.01
CA LEU A 374 -23.20 20.51 -20.36
C LEU A 374 -24.33 20.39 -21.39
N SER A 375 -25.30 19.51 -21.19
CA SER A 375 -26.49 19.41 -22.05
C SER A 375 -27.53 20.51 -21.80
N GLY A 376 -27.41 21.26 -20.70
CA GLY A 376 -28.42 22.23 -20.27
C GLY A 376 -29.67 21.58 -19.65
N LEU A 377 -29.69 20.26 -19.47
CA LEU A 377 -30.79 19.54 -18.85
C LEU A 377 -30.95 19.93 -17.39
N GLU A 378 -29.84 20.12 -16.66
CA GLU A 378 -29.89 20.54 -15.26
C GLU A 378 -30.57 21.90 -15.08
N ARG A 379 -30.28 22.84 -15.98
CA ARG A 379 -30.95 24.15 -15.99
C ARG A 379 -32.45 24.03 -16.20
N ARG A 380 -32.89 23.21 -17.16
CA ARG A 380 -34.33 22.94 -17.39
C ARG A 380 -35.01 22.30 -16.18
N ILE A 381 -34.34 21.37 -15.50
CA ILE A 381 -34.85 20.73 -14.28
C ILE A 381 -35.01 21.76 -13.16
N LEU A 382 -34.10 22.72 -13.03
CA LEU A 382 -34.14 23.78 -12.01
C LEU A 382 -35.20 24.85 -12.29
N GLU A 383 -35.46 25.11 -13.57
CA GLU A 383 -36.51 26.03 -14.03
C GLU A 383 -37.92 25.45 -13.81
N ASP A 384 -38.06 24.12 -13.66
CA ASP A 384 -39.34 23.46 -13.37
C ASP A 384 -39.70 23.57 -11.86
N PRO A 385 -40.77 24.33 -11.50
CA PRO A 385 -41.16 24.55 -10.12
C PRO A 385 -41.62 23.27 -9.39
N THR A 386 -42.08 22.23 -10.13
CA THR A 386 -42.55 20.98 -9.53
C THR A 386 -41.40 20.13 -8.99
N ILE A 387 -40.25 20.14 -9.68
CA ILE A 387 -39.07 19.37 -9.30
C ILE A 387 -38.24 20.10 -8.24
N ARG A 388 -38.20 21.43 -8.30
CA ARG A 388 -37.47 22.28 -7.33
C ARG A 388 -37.90 22.06 -5.87
N GLN A 389 -39.14 21.63 -5.63
CA GLN A 389 -39.68 21.34 -4.29
C GLN A 389 -39.54 19.87 -3.86
N SER A 390 -39.01 18.98 -4.71
CA SER A 390 -38.85 17.56 -4.37
C SER A 390 -37.70 17.36 -3.37
N LYS A 391 -38.05 17.42 -2.09
CA LYS A 391 -37.16 17.10 -0.96
C LYS A 391 -36.57 15.68 -1.07
N ALA A 392 -37.29 14.76 -1.72
CA ALA A 392 -36.87 13.39 -1.93
C ALA A 392 -35.65 13.28 -2.88
N LEU A 393 -35.64 14.04 -3.98
CA LEU A 393 -34.52 14.06 -4.91
C LEU A 393 -33.27 14.63 -4.24
N GLU A 394 -33.42 15.74 -3.51
CA GLU A 394 -32.32 16.38 -2.78
C GLU A 394 -31.70 15.46 -1.71
N GLN A 395 -32.54 14.74 -0.95
CA GLN A 395 -32.09 13.78 0.06
C GLN A 395 -31.40 12.54 -0.57
N ALA A 396 -31.92 12.01 -1.67
CA ALA A 396 -31.29 10.88 -2.37
C ALA A 396 -29.87 11.23 -2.84
N LEU A 397 -29.68 12.46 -3.33
CA LEU A 397 -28.37 12.97 -3.78
C LEU A 397 -27.40 13.20 -2.62
N ALA A 398 -27.90 13.65 -1.47
CA ALA A 398 -27.09 13.84 -0.25
C ALA A 398 -26.66 12.52 0.41
N THR A 399 -27.29 11.39 0.08
CA THR A 399 -26.97 10.10 0.71
C THR A 399 -25.55 9.62 0.35
N GLN A 400 -25.06 9.97 -0.84
CA GLN A 400 -23.72 9.60 -1.32
C GLN A 400 -22.60 10.17 -0.44
N SER A 401 -22.70 11.42 0.01
CA SER A 401 -21.63 12.09 0.74
C SER A 401 -21.35 11.46 2.11
N VAL A 402 -22.35 10.82 2.72
CA VAL A 402 -22.19 10.06 3.96
C VAL A 402 -21.31 8.81 3.76
N PHE A 403 -21.52 8.07 2.66
CA PHE A 403 -20.67 6.93 2.32
C PHE A 403 -19.25 7.37 1.95
N GLN A 404 -19.12 8.50 1.26
CA GLN A 404 -17.86 9.01 0.73
C GLN A 404 -16.92 9.57 1.79
N LEU A 405 -17.44 10.17 2.88
CA LEU A 405 -16.64 10.64 4.02
C LEU A 405 -16.08 9.50 4.89
N GLY A 406 -16.35 8.24 4.56
CA GLY A 406 -15.84 7.08 5.30
C GLY A 406 -16.44 6.91 6.69
N LEU A 407 -17.41 7.75 7.10
CA LEU A 407 -18.05 7.71 8.42
C LEU A 407 -18.68 6.34 8.70
N LEU A 408 -19.33 5.74 7.69
CA LEU A 408 -19.92 4.40 7.79
C LEU A 408 -18.87 3.28 7.88
N LEU A 409 -17.66 3.47 7.33
CA LEU A 409 -16.58 2.49 7.44
C LEU A 409 -15.94 2.50 8.83
N VAL A 410 -16.01 3.62 9.55
CA VAL A 410 -15.47 3.78 10.90
C VAL A 410 -16.48 3.36 11.98
N LEU A 411 -17.79 3.39 11.67
CA LEU A 411 -18.85 3.01 12.61
C LEU A 411 -18.67 1.61 13.24
N PRO A 412 -18.33 0.53 12.48
CA PRO A 412 -18.08 -0.77 13.09
C PRO A 412 -16.96 -0.74 14.14
N MET A 413 -15.89 0.00 13.86
CA MET A 413 -14.75 0.17 14.77
C MET A 413 -15.17 0.92 16.05
N VAL A 414 -15.96 1.98 15.93
CA VAL A 414 -16.44 2.75 17.10
C VAL A 414 -17.37 1.91 17.97
N MET A 415 -18.30 1.18 17.36
CA MET A 415 -19.22 0.29 18.08
C MET A 415 -18.46 -0.78 18.85
N GLU A 416 -17.45 -1.36 18.22
CA GLU A 416 -16.63 -2.41 18.79
C GLU A 416 -15.72 -1.93 19.92
N ILE A 417 -15.01 -0.80 19.73
CA ILE A 417 -14.24 -0.18 20.82
C ILE A 417 -15.19 0.19 21.98
N GLY A 418 -16.43 0.61 21.65
CA GLY A 418 -17.48 0.89 22.63
C GLY A 418 -17.86 -0.34 23.46
N LEU A 419 -17.96 -1.51 22.83
CA LEU A 419 -18.27 -2.78 23.50
C LEU A 419 -17.09 -3.31 24.33
N GLU A 420 -15.85 -3.20 23.85
CA GLU A 420 -14.68 -3.73 24.57
C GLU A 420 -14.17 -2.83 25.69
N ARG A 421 -14.15 -1.50 25.47
CA ARG A 421 -13.47 -0.53 26.35
C ARG A 421 -14.42 0.51 26.94
N GLY A 422 -15.70 0.44 26.60
CA GLY A 422 -16.74 1.37 27.02
C GLY A 422 -16.94 2.53 26.05
N PHE A 423 -18.20 2.94 25.86
CA PHE A 423 -18.60 3.98 24.90
C PHE A 423 -17.95 5.36 25.15
N ARG A 424 -17.74 5.76 26.41
CA ARG A 424 -17.06 7.03 26.73
C ARG A 424 -15.64 7.07 26.16
N ARG A 425 -14.91 5.97 26.28
CA ARG A 425 -13.55 5.85 25.75
C ARG A 425 -13.56 5.77 24.23
N ALA A 426 -14.51 5.03 23.65
CA ALA A 426 -14.67 4.94 22.21
C ALA A 426 -14.93 6.30 21.53
N ILE A 427 -15.77 7.15 22.13
CA ILE A 427 -16.03 8.50 21.62
C ILE A 427 -14.77 9.38 21.73
N GLY A 428 -14.05 9.32 22.87
CA GLY A 428 -12.79 10.04 23.04
C GLY A 428 -11.73 9.61 22.02
N ASP A 429 -11.54 8.31 21.85
CA ASP A 429 -10.61 7.73 20.89
C ASP A 429 -11.00 8.10 19.45
N PHE A 430 -12.30 8.09 19.12
CA PHE A 430 -12.79 8.51 17.80
C PHE A 430 -12.49 9.98 17.51
N ILE A 431 -12.72 10.89 18.47
CA ILE A 431 -12.39 12.31 18.30
C ILE A 431 -10.89 12.49 18.07
N ILE A 432 -10.05 11.82 18.86
CA ILE A 432 -8.59 11.86 18.70
C ILE A 432 -8.18 11.35 17.31
N MET A 433 -8.77 10.25 16.84
CA MET A 433 -8.51 9.72 15.51
C MET A 433 -8.88 10.72 14.40
N GLN A 434 -10.02 11.41 14.51
CA GLN A 434 -10.41 12.42 13.52
C GLN A 434 -9.46 13.64 13.52
N LEU A 435 -9.04 14.10 14.71
CA LEU A 435 -8.05 15.19 14.83
C LEU A 435 -6.69 14.82 14.23
N GLN A 436 -6.33 13.53 14.24
CA GLN A 436 -5.15 12.98 13.59
C GLN A 436 -5.36 12.65 12.10
N LEU A 437 -6.43 13.15 11.47
CA LEU A 437 -6.76 12.99 10.05
C LEU A 437 -7.07 11.54 9.63
N ALA A 438 -7.66 10.72 10.50
CA ALA A 438 -8.07 9.35 10.16
C ALA A 438 -8.99 9.28 8.93
N SER A 439 -9.89 10.24 8.76
CA SER A 439 -10.78 10.33 7.58
C SER A 439 -10.00 10.47 6.27
N VAL A 440 -8.95 11.29 6.25
CA VAL A 440 -8.06 11.46 5.09
C VAL A 440 -7.33 10.15 4.78
N PHE A 441 -6.79 9.51 5.82
CA PHE A 441 -6.09 8.24 5.70
C PHE A 441 -6.97 7.10 5.17
N PHE A 442 -8.16 6.89 5.74
CA PHE A 442 -9.05 5.81 5.30
C PHE A 442 -9.65 6.06 3.92
N THR A 443 -9.91 7.32 3.56
CA THR A 443 -10.35 7.71 2.21
C THR A 443 -9.26 7.41 1.17
N PHE A 444 -8.00 7.67 1.51
CA PHE A 444 -6.86 7.28 0.68
C PHE A 444 -6.72 5.75 0.58
N GLN A 445 -6.81 5.04 1.72
CA GLN A 445 -6.73 3.58 1.76
C GLN A 445 -7.81 2.91 0.89
N LEU A 446 -9.02 3.48 0.84
CA LEU A 446 -10.09 3.02 -0.04
C LEU A 446 -9.69 3.11 -1.53
N GLY A 447 -9.06 4.20 -1.94
CA GLY A 447 -8.54 4.38 -3.31
C GLY A 447 -7.52 3.30 -3.70
N THR A 448 -6.61 2.97 -2.77
CA THR A 448 -5.63 1.89 -2.94
C THR A 448 -6.33 0.56 -3.18
N LYS A 449 -7.25 0.17 -2.29
CA LYS A 449 -7.99 -1.10 -2.37
C LYS A 449 -8.70 -1.23 -3.72
N VAL A 450 -9.43 -0.19 -4.13
CA VAL A 450 -10.21 -0.21 -5.37
C VAL A 450 -9.34 -0.24 -6.62
N HIS A 451 -8.25 0.52 -6.66
CA HIS A 451 -7.37 0.54 -7.84
C HIS A 451 -6.78 -0.84 -8.12
N TYR A 452 -6.19 -1.47 -7.12
CA TYR A 452 -5.52 -2.76 -7.27
C TYR A 452 -6.51 -3.92 -7.49
N TYR A 453 -7.62 -3.93 -6.76
CA TYR A 453 -8.70 -4.90 -6.98
C TYR A 453 -9.30 -4.80 -8.39
N GLY A 454 -9.69 -3.60 -8.83
CA GLY A 454 -10.30 -3.37 -10.14
C GLY A 454 -9.34 -3.67 -11.30
N ARG A 455 -8.07 -3.30 -11.17
CA ARG A 455 -7.03 -3.63 -12.16
C ARG A 455 -6.86 -5.13 -12.32
N THR A 456 -6.85 -5.87 -11.21
CA THR A 456 -6.72 -7.33 -11.22
C THR A 456 -7.94 -7.99 -11.87
N ILE A 457 -9.15 -7.48 -11.64
CA ILE A 457 -10.37 -7.98 -12.32
C ILE A 457 -10.31 -7.75 -13.83
N LEU A 458 -9.87 -6.57 -14.26
CA LEU A 458 -9.91 -6.19 -15.67
C LEU A 458 -8.83 -6.88 -16.51
N HIS A 459 -7.62 -6.97 -15.96
CA HIS A 459 -6.43 -7.42 -16.70
C HIS A 459 -5.95 -8.80 -16.29
N GLY A 460 -6.27 -9.26 -15.09
CA GLY A 460 -5.63 -10.42 -14.46
C GLY A 460 -4.15 -10.17 -14.15
N GLY A 461 -3.54 -11.06 -13.39
CA GLY A 461 -2.11 -11.03 -13.10
C GLY A 461 -1.78 -10.07 -11.96
N SER A 462 -1.91 -10.53 -10.72
CA SER A 462 -1.30 -9.86 -9.58
C SER A 462 0.23 -9.85 -9.74
N LYS A 463 0.88 -8.74 -9.38
CA LYS A 463 2.34 -8.67 -9.18
C LYS A 463 2.62 -8.69 -7.68
N TYR A 464 3.48 -9.61 -7.22
CA TYR A 464 3.94 -9.62 -5.84
C TYR A 464 4.66 -8.32 -5.55
N ARG A 465 4.22 -7.65 -4.48
CA ARG A 465 4.86 -6.45 -3.97
C ARG A 465 5.38 -6.78 -2.58
N ALA A 466 6.71 -6.77 -2.43
CA ALA A 466 7.34 -6.95 -1.14
C ALA A 466 7.00 -5.74 -0.26
N THR A 467 6.33 -5.99 0.86
CA THR A 467 6.24 -5.01 1.95
C THR A 467 7.57 -5.06 2.69
N GLY A 468 8.41 -4.04 2.55
CA GLY A 468 9.67 -3.94 3.29
C GLY A 468 9.45 -4.01 4.81
N ARG A 469 10.51 -4.35 5.57
CA ARG A 469 10.52 -4.41 7.04
C ARG A 469 11.43 -3.33 7.65
N GLY A 470 11.15 -2.08 7.33
CA GLY A 470 11.92 -0.93 7.80
C GLY A 470 11.15 -0.15 8.86
N PHE A 471 11.85 0.40 9.86
CA PHE A 471 11.21 1.23 10.89
C PHE A 471 10.50 2.46 10.29
N VAL A 472 9.49 2.94 11.01
CA VAL A 472 8.40 3.79 10.49
C VAL A 472 8.81 5.25 10.22
N VAL A 473 10.01 5.64 10.64
CA VAL A 473 10.40 7.05 10.78
C VAL A 473 10.90 7.68 9.47
N PHE A 474 11.06 6.88 8.41
CA PHE A 474 11.76 7.36 7.22
C PHE A 474 10.90 8.32 6.38
N HIS A 475 11.52 9.44 6.02
CA HIS A 475 11.05 10.32 4.96
C HIS A 475 11.09 9.60 3.61
N ALA A 476 9.99 9.63 2.87
CA ALA A 476 9.91 9.11 1.50
C ALA A 476 10.06 10.23 0.47
N LYS A 477 11.01 10.09 -0.45
CA LYS A 477 11.33 11.10 -1.47
C LYS A 477 10.16 11.31 -2.44
N PHE A 478 10.05 12.52 -3.01
CA PHE A 478 9.02 12.84 -4.01
C PHE A 478 8.95 11.84 -5.17
N ALA A 479 10.09 11.41 -5.71
CA ALA A 479 10.13 10.43 -6.78
C ALA A 479 9.56 9.07 -6.36
N GLU A 480 9.78 8.63 -5.13
CA GLU A 480 9.24 7.37 -4.60
C GLU A 480 7.71 7.44 -4.43
N ASN A 481 7.23 8.49 -3.75
CA ASN A 481 5.79 8.71 -3.55
C ASN A 481 5.06 8.84 -4.89
N TYR A 482 5.65 9.55 -5.85
CA TYR A 482 5.07 9.69 -7.19
C TYR A 482 4.94 8.35 -7.91
N ARG A 483 5.99 7.53 -7.91
CA ARG A 483 5.98 6.22 -8.56
C ARG A 483 4.98 5.26 -7.94
N LEU A 484 4.78 5.33 -6.62
CA LEU A 484 3.86 4.45 -5.92
C LEU A 484 2.39 4.86 -6.12
N TYR A 485 2.10 6.16 -6.18
CA TYR A 485 0.73 6.69 -6.16
C TYR A 485 0.22 7.32 -7.45
N SER A 486 1.06 7.53 -8.47
CA SER A 486 0.68 8.17 -9.74
C SER A 486 -0.61 7.56 -10.33
N ARG A 487 -0.64 6.25 -10.59
CA ARG A 487 -1.81 5.57 -11.20
C ARG A 487 -2.95 5.26 -10.24
N SER A 488 -2.62 5.02 -8.98
CA SER A 488 -3.60 4.58 -7.99
C SER A 488 -4.45 5.74 -7.46
N HIS A 489 -3.85 6.92 -7.26
CA HIS A 489 -4.50 8.07 -6.66
C HIS A 489 -4.33 9.34 -7.48
N PHE A 490 -3.12 9.74 -7.87
CA PHE A 490 -2.90 11.10 -8.40
C PHE A 490 -3.63 11.37 -9.71
N VAL A 491 -3.50 10.45 -10.67
CA VAL A 491 -4.24 10.48 -11.94
C VAL A 491 -5.75 10.59 -11.69
N LYS A 492 -6.27 9.74 -10.80
CA LYS A 492 -7.69 9.65 -10.49
C LYS A 492 -8.19 10.91 -9.77
N GLY A 493 -7.42 11.40 -8.81
CA GLY A 493 -7.72 12.61 -8.05
C GLY A 493 -7.69 13.85 -8.93
N LEU A 494 -6.74 13.96 -9.85
CA LEU A 494 -6.67 15.07 -10.82
C LEU A 494 -7.81 15.01 -11.84
N GLU A 495 -8.18 13.81 -12.31
CA GLU A 495 -9.39 13.64 -13.14
C GLU A 495 -10.62 14.17 -12.41
N LEU A 496 -10.85 13.73 -11.16
CA LEU A 496 -11.97 14.21 -10.35
C LEU A 496 -11.88 15.72 -10.05
N ALA A 497 -10.69 16.25 -9.80
CA ALA A 497 -10.47 17.68 -9.59
C ALA A 497 -10.88 18.50 -10.81
N ILE A 498 -10.47 18.08 -12.02
CA ILE A 498 -10.85 18.74 -13.28
C ILE A 498 -12.37 18.71 -13.45
N LEU A 499 -13.02 17.57 -13.20
CA LEU A 499 -14.48 17.46 -13.27
C LEU A 499 -15.18 18.41 -12.29
N LEU A 500 -14.68 18.55 -11.06
CA LEU A 500 -15.24 19.47 -10.06
C LEU A 500 -15.05 20.94 -10.46
N VAL A 501 -13.89 21.31 -11.01
CA VAL A 501 -13.65 22.66 -11.54
C VAL A 501 -14.62 22.97 -12.67
N VAL A 502 -14.82 22.05 -13.61
CA VAL A 502 -15.73 22.25 -14.74
C VAL A 502 -17.18 22.35 -14.26
N TYR A 503 -17.57 21.49 -13.32
CA TYR A 503 -18.88 21.58 -12.67
C TYR A 503 -19.08 22.93 -11.95
N GLN A 504 -18.04 23.47 -11.30
CA GLN A 504 -18.11 24.77 -10.63
C GLN A 504 -18.19 25.96 -11.62
N VAL A 505 -17.58 25.83 -12.79
CA VAL A 505 -17.56 26.87 -13.83
C VAL A 505 -18.86 26.89 -14.63
N TYR A 506 -19.40 25.73 -15.01
CA TYR A 506 -20.58 25.63 -15.89
C TYR A 506 -21.88 25.30 -15.15
N GLY A 507 -21.81 24.78 -13.92
CA GLY A 507 -22.99 24.42 -13.15
C GLY A 507 -23.69 25.63 -12.55
N GLU A 508 -24.99 25.78 -12.83
CA GLU A 508 -25.87 26.82 -12.24
C GLU A 508 -26.60 26.34 -10.96
N SER A 509 -26.28 25.14 -10.45
CA SER A 509 -27.14 24.35 -9.56
C SER A 509 -27.07 24.68 -8.05
N TYR A 510 -28.24 24.72 -7.37
CA TYR A 510 -28.50 24.64 -5.92
C TYR A 510 -27.62 25.44 -4.92
N ARG A 511 -26.99 26.55 -5.32
CA ARG A 511 -26.15 27.36 -4.40
C ARG A 511 -26.84 27.82 -3.11
N SER A 512 -28.17 27.79 -3.03
CA SER A 512 -28.94 28.21 -1.87
C SER A 512 -29.21 27.14 -0.80
N SER A 513 -28.86 25.86 -1.03
CA SER A 513 -29.09 24.78 -0.04
C SER A 513 -27.83 24.35 0.69
N ASN A 514 -27.92 24.20 2.02
CA ASN A 514 -26.86 23.64 2.86
C ASN A 514 -26.40 22.24 2.41
N LEU A 515 -27.26 21.48 1.72
CA LEU A 515 -26.94 20.14 1.21
C LEU A 515 -25.98 20.18 0.02
N PHE A 516 -26.03 21.23 -0.80
CA PHE A 516 -25.08 21.41 -1.92
C PHE A 516 -23.66 21.64 -1.42
N LEU A 517 -23.50 22.45 -0.36
CA LEU A 517 -22.21 22.65 0.30
C LEU A 517 -21.66 21.34 0.85
N PHE A 518 -22.51 20.51 1.45
CA PHE A 518 -22.11 19.22 2.00
C PHE A 518 -21.63 18.23 0.93
N ILE A 519 -22.36 18.12 -0.20
CA ILE A 519 -21.96 17.26 -1.33
C ILE A 519 -20.65 17.76 -1.94
N THR A 520 -20.56 19.05 -2.24
CA THR A 520 -19.36 19.65 -2.87
C THR A 520 -18.14 19.53 -1.97
N PHE A 521 -18.30 19.80 -0.67
CA PHE A 521 -17.23 19.63 0.32
C PHE A 521 -16.75 18.18 0.40
N SER A 522 -17.66 17.20 0.41
CA SER A 522 -17.28 15.77 0.46
C SER A 522 -16.49 15.31 -0.78
N MET A 523 -16.76 15.90 -1.94
CA MET A 523 -16.04 15.62 -3.18
C MET A 523 -14.65 16.23 -3.20
N TRP A 524 -14.53 17.49 -2.81
CA TRP A 524 -13.24 18.15 -2.65
C TRP A 524 -12.40 17.48 -1.56
N PHE A 525 -13.02 17.01 -0.48
CA PHE A 525 -12.36 16.24 0.57
C PHE A 525 -11.78 14.91 0.04
N LEU A 526 -12.54 14.18 -0.79
CA LEU A 526 -12.04 12.96 -1.45
C LEU A 526 -10.82 13.27 -2.35
N VAL A 527 -10.93 14.30 -3.19
CA VAL A 527 -9.85 14.73 -4.09
C VAL A 527 -8.60 15.14 -3.31
N ALA A 528 -8.76 16.01 -2.31
CA ALA A 528 -7.64 16.47 -1.47
C ALA A 528 -6.98 15.30 -0.74
N SER A 529 -7.79 14.35 -0.24
CA SER A 529 -7.27 13.15 0.42
C SER A 529 -6.44 12.30 -0.54
N TRP A 530 -6.91 12.06 -1.77
CA TRP A 530 -6.18 11.26 -2.76
C TRP A 530 -4.90 11.94 -3.27
N LEU A 531 -4.88 13.27 -3.39
CA LEU A 531 -3.73 14.00 -3.89
C LEU A 531 -2.66 14.23 -2.80
N PHE A 532 -3.06 14.56 -1.57
CA PHE A 532 -2.13 15.09 -0.56
C PHE A 532 -1.87 14.20 0.64
N ALA A 533 -2.64 13.13 0.87
CA ALA A 533 -2.40 12.23 2.00
C ALA A 533 -0.96 11.67 2.04
N PRO A 534 -0.32 11.26 0.92
CA PRO A 534 1.05 10.76 0.96
C PRO A 534 2.04 11.75 1.54
N PHE A 535 1.87 13.06 1.28
CA PHE A 535 2.77 14.11 1.76
C PHE A 535 2.46 14.50 3.21
N VAL A 536 1.17 14.59 3.57
CA VAL A 536 0.72 14.89 4.94
C VAL A 536 1.16 13.82 5.93
N PHE A 537 1.16 12.55 5.51
CA PHE A 537 1.59 11.42 6.32
C PHE A 537 3.06 11.03 6.13
N ASN A 538 3.84 11.84 5.39
CA ASN A 538 5.28 11.64 5.21
C ASN A 538 6.06 12.36 6.32
N PRO A 539 6.86 11.65 7.15
CA PRO A 539 7.75 12.30 8.11
C PRO A 539 8.66 13.34 7.43
N SER A 540 8.85 14.50 8.06
CA SER A 540 9.59 15.65 7.48
C SER A 540 9.14 16.07 6.07
N GLY A 541 7.90 15.78 5.67
CA GLY A 541 7.40 16.05 4.31
C GLY A 541 7.30 17.54 3.95
N PHE A 542 7.28 18.43 4.95
CA PHE A 542 7.24 19.88 4.78
C PHE A 542 8.52 20.57 5.29
N GLU A 543 9.62 19.84 5.41
CA GLU A 543 10.92 20.45 5.72
C GLU A 543 11.55 21.05 4.46
N TRP A 544 11.91 22.33 4.49
CA TRP A 544 12.37 23.06 3.31
C TRP A 544 13.58 22.41 2.62
N GLN A 545 14.62 22.06 3.39
CA GLN A 545 15.84 21.49 2.83
C GLN A 545 15.56 20.16 2.11
N LYS A 546 14.84 19.24 2.76
CA LYS A 546 14.46 17.95 2.17
C LYS A 546 13.56 18.12 0.96
N THR A 547 12.64 19.08 1.00
CA THR A 547 11.75 19.38 -0.14
C THR A 547 12.53 19.83 -1.37
N VAL A 548 13.59 20.63 -1.19
CA VAL A 548 14.48 21.05 -2.28
C VAL A 548 15.25 19.84 -2.83
N ASP A 549 15.81 19.01 -1.95
CA ASP A 549 16.56 17.82 -2.35
C ASP A 549 15.66 16.83 -3.12
N ASP A 550 14.45 16.57 -2.61
CA ASP A 550 13.42 15.76 -3.24
C ASP A 550 13.00 16.27 -4.62
N TRP A 551 12.86 17.58 -4.77
CA TRP A 551 12.55 18.20 -6.05
C TRP A 551 13.68 17.97 -7.06
N THR A 552 14.94 18.11 -6.63
CA THR A 552 16.09 17.84 -7.50
C THR A 552 16.18 16.38 -7.91
N ASP A 553 15.91 15.45 -6.99
CA ASP A 553 15.88 14.01 -7.24
C ASP A 553 14.76 13.65 -8.24
N TRP A 554 13.54 14.15 -8.02
CA TRP A 554 12.42 13.93 -8.94
C TRP A 554 12.72 14.48 -10.34
N LYS A 555 13.30 15.69 -10.43
CA LYS A 555 13.69 16.30 -11.72
C LYS A 555 14.76 15.45 -12.42
N ARG A 556 15.73 14.91 -11.67
CA ARG A 556 16.76 14.00 -12.20
C ARG A 556 16.14 12.70 -12.70
N TRP A 557 15.24 12.10 -11.94
CA TRP A 557 14.51 10.88 -12.32
C TRP A 557 13.68 11.07 -13.60
N MET A 558 12.97 12.21 -13.73
CA MET A 558 12.21 12.58 -14.93
C MET A 558 13.09 12.77 -16.17
N GLY A 559 14.31 13.30 -15.98
CA GLY A 559 15.26 13.59 -17.06
C GLY A 559 16.11 12.39 -17.52
N ASN A 560 16.27 11.37 -16.69
CA ASN A 560 17.07 10.20 -16.99
C ASN A 560 16.39 9.28 -18.02
N ARG A 561 17.08 9.01 -19.13
CA ARG A 561 16.64 8.01 -20.12
C ARG A 561 16.73 6.59 -19.55
N GLY A 562 15.80 5.75 -19.96
CA GLY A 562 15.73 4.34 -19.60
C GLY A 562 16.56 3.49 -20.55
N GLY A 563 16.59 2.19 -20.26
CA GLY A 563 17.35 1.21 -21.03
C GLY A 563 17.18 -0.18 -20.43
N ILE A 564 17.65 -1.20 -21.16
CA ILE A 564 17.60 -2.59 -20.69
C ILE A 564 18.48 -2.70 -19.44
N GLY A 565 17.89 -3.13 -18.32
CA GLY A 565 18.59 -3.33 -17.04
C GLY A 565 18.70 -2.10 -16.13
N ILE A 566 18.16 -0.94 -16.52
CA ILE A 566 18.07 0.23 -15.61
C ILE A 566 16.90 0.01 -14.64
N SER A 567 17.11 0.27 -13.34
CA SER A 567 16.03 0.12 -12.36
C SER A 567 14.96 1.22 -12.52
N PRO A 568 13.67 0.91 -12.26
CA PRO A 568 12.59 1.89 -12.26
C PRO A 568 12.81 3.08 -11.31
N ASP A 569 13.65 2.92 -10.29
CA ASP A 569 13.98 3.97 -9.34
C ASP A 569 14.88 5.06 -9.92
N LYS A 570 15.64 4.75 -10.96
CA LYS A 570 16.63 5.69 -11.53
C LYS A 570 16.15 6.43 -12.77
N SER A 571 15.11 5.92 -13.45
CA SER A 571 14.60 6.49 -14.70
C SER A 571 13.09 6.41 -14.81
N TRP A 572 12.49 7.54 -15.21
CA TRP A 572 11.07 7.61 -15.54
C TRP A 572 10.66 6.68 -16.68
N GLU A 573 11.48 6.51 -17.72
CA GLU A 573 11.13 5.64 -18.87
C GLU A 573 11.02 4.18 -18.43
N SER A 574 11.96 3.71 -17.60
CA SER A 574 11.91 2.33 -17.08
C SER A 574 10.71 2.11 -16.17
N TRP A 575 10.36 3.09 -15.34
CA TRP A 575 9.15 3.03 -14.51
C TRP A 575 7.88 3.04 -15.35
N TRP A 576 7.79 3.92 -16.34
CA TRP A 576 6.65 4.04 -17.25
C TRP A 576 6.35 2.73 -17.96
N ASP A 577 7.40 2.09 -18.49
CA ASP A 577 7.29 0.80 -19.18
C ASP A 577 6.92 -0.35 -18.23
N GLY A 578 7.43 -0.33 -16.99
CA GLY A 578 7.09 -1.29 -15.94
C GLY A 578 5.64 -1.15 -15.47
N GLU A 579 5.13 0.08 -15.35
CA GLU A 579 3.76 0.33 -14.89
C GLU A 579 2.72 -0.21 -15.89
N GLN A 580 3.04 -0.19 -17.19
CA GLN A 580 2.20 -0.70 -18.28
C GLN A 580 2.36 -2.20 -18.55
N GLU A 581 3.15 -2.92 -17.75
CA GLU A 581 3.41 -4.35 -17.95
C GLU A 581 2.13 -5.19 -18.00
N HIS A 582 1.14 -4.85 -17.18
CA HIS A 582 -0.18 -5.50 -17.15
C HIS A 582 -0.90 -5.50 -18.51
N LEU A 583 -0.78 -4.41 -19.30
CA LEU A 583 -1.42 -4.29 -20.61
C LEU A 583 -0.88 -5.29 -21.65
N LYS A 584 0.32 -5.83 -21.42
CA LYS A 584 0.90 -6.88 -22.27
C LYS A 584 0.09 -8.18 -22.18
N PHE A 585 -0.39 -8.51 -20.98
CA PHE A 585 -1.11 -9.75 -20.69
C PHE A 585 -2.64 -9.61 -20.80
N THR A 586 -3.14 -8.39 -21.00
CA THR A 586 -4.57 -8.10 -21.14
C THR A 586 -5.18 -8.77 -22.37
N ASN A 587 -6.31 -9.44 -22.13
CA ASN A 587 -7.16 -10.03 -23.17
C ASN A 587 -7.74 -8.97 -24.13
N PHE A 588 -8.13 -9.37 -25.35
CA PHE A 588 -8.75 -8.46 -26.33
C PHE A 588 -9.95 -7.69 -25.75
N ARG A 589 -10.82 -8.36 -24.98
CA ARG A 589 -11.96 -7.74 -24.29
C ARG A 589 -11.55 -6.63 -23.32
N GLY A 590 -10.47 -6.84 -22.57
CA GLY A 590 -9.94 -5.85 -21.63
C GLY A 590 -9.40 -4.62 -22.35
N ARG A 591 -8.70 -4.81 -23.49
CA ARG A 591 -8.23 -3.69 -24.32
C ARG A 591 -9.37 -2.88 -24.91
N VAL A 592 -10.41 -3.55 -25.41
CA VAL A 592 -11.62 -2.87 -25.90
C VAL A 592 -12.29 -2.08 -24.78
N LEU A 593 -12.39 -2.64 -23.56
CA LEU A 593 -12.96 -1.95 -22.42
C LEU A 593 -12.16 -0.70 -22.01
N GLU A 594 -10.82 -0.76 -22.03
CA GLU A 594 -9.96 0.42 -21.79
C GLU A 594 -10.22 1.53 -22.81
N ILE A 595 -10.37 1.17 -24.09
CA ILE A 595 -10.69 2.13 -25.15
C ILE A 595 -12.09 2.72 -24.94
N ILE A 596 -13.09 1.88 -24.60
CA ILE A 596 -14.46 2.32 -24.26
C ILE A 596 -14.44 3.32 -23.10
N LEU A 597 -13.69 3.02 -22.05
CA LEU A 597 -13.54 3.91 -20.91
C LEU A 597 -12.88 5.23 -21.29
N ALA A 598 -11.91 5.24 -22.20
CA ALA A 598 -11.25 6.46 -22.67
C ALA A 598 -12.18 7.40 -23.47
N PHE A 599 -13.22 6.87 -24.15
CA PHE A 599 -14.16 7.70 -24.91
C PHE A 599 -14.90 8.75 -24.07
N ARG A 600 -15.01 8.56 -22.74
CA ARG A 600 -15.65 9.52 -21.83
C ARG A 600 -15.05 10.93 -21.93
N PHE A 601 -13.75 11.02 -22.21
CA PHE A 601 -13.04 12.29 -22.33
C PHE A 601 -13.36 13.02 -23.64
N PHE A 602 -13.69 12.31 -24.72
CA PHE A 602 -14.13 12.93 -25.97
C PHE A 602 -15.54 13.51 -25.85
N ILE A 603 -16.44 12.81 -25.14
CA ILE A 603 -17.77 13.32 -24.80
C ILE A 603 -17.66 14.58 -23.93
N TYR A 604 -16.74 14.54 -22.97
CA TYR A 604 -16.42 15.70 -22.13
C TYR A 604 -15.94 16.90 -22.98
N GLN A 605 -15.01 16.69 -23.92
CA GLN A 605 -14.51 17.74 -24.82
C GLN A 605 -15.66 18.31 -25.67
N TYR A 606 -16.46 17.43 -26.26
CA TYR A 606 -17.61 17.80 -27.07
C TYR A 606 -18.56 18.74 -26.32
N GLY A 607 -18.86 18.43 -25.06
CA GLY A 607 -19.72 19.28 -24.24
C GLY A 607 -19.13 20.67 -23.97
N ILE A 608 -17.82 20.78 -23.68
CA ILE A 608 -17.19 22.09 -23.42
C ILE A 608 -17.07 22.93 -24.69
N VAL A 609 -16.72 22.32 -25.82
CA VAL A 609 -16.51 23.04 -27.09
C VAL A 609 -17.76 23.81 -27.52
N TYR A 610 -18.96 23.31 -27.24
CA TYR A 610 -20.22 23.99 -27.55
C TYR A 610 -20.63 25.10 -26.58
N HIS A 611 -19.96 25.20 -25.44
CA HIS A 611 -20.11 26.32 -24.51
C HIS A 611 -19.00 27.37 -24.66
N LEU A 612 -18.13 27.24 -25.66
CA LEU A 612 -17.15 28.29 -25.98
C LEU A 612 -17.83 29.47 -26.67
N ASP A 613 -17.48 30.68 -26.28
CA ASP A 613 -18.04 31.92 -26.83
C ASP A 613 -17.61 32.11 -28.30
N ILE A 614 -16.44 31.58 -28.70
CA ILE A 614 -15.96 31.49 -30.10
C ILE A 614 -16.93 30.71 -31.02
N ALA A 615 -17.74 29.81 -30.47
CA ALA A 615 -18.71 29.06 -31.26
C ALA A 615 -19.93 29.91 -31.65
N HIS A 616 -20.06 31.14 -31.12
CA HIS A 616 -21.19 32.05 -31.32
C HIS A 616 -22.56 31.36 -31.14
N GLY A 617 -22.66 30.42 -30.19
CA GLY A 617 -23.87 29.63 -29.92
C GLY A 617 -24.20 28.57 -30.98
N SER A 618 -23.37 28.38 -32.01
CA SER A 618 -23.57 27.36 -33.04
C SER A 618 -23.25 25.96 -32.52
N LYS A 619 -24.24 25.06 -32.58
CA LYS A 619 -24.12 23.66 -32.14
C LYS A 619 -23.85 22.69 -33.30
N ASN A 620 -23.26 23.21 -34.38
CA ASN A 620 -22.97 22.39 -35.55
C ASN A 620 -21.84 21.41 -35.27
N ILE A 621 -21.95 20.19 -35.80
CA ILE A 621 -20.89 19.17 -35.67
C ILE A 621 -19.55 19.62 -36.28
N LEU A 622 -19.59 20.57 -37.21
CA LEU A 622 -18.41 21.21 -37.80
C LEU A 622 -17.54 21.94 -36.77
N VAL A 623 -18.13 22.57 -35.74
CA VAL A 623 -17.36 23.25 -34.67
C VAL A 623 -16.53 22.23 -33.88
N TYR A 624 -17.12 21.07 -33.60
CA TYR A 624 -16.40 19.97 -32.96
C TYR A 624 -15.30 19.42 -33.89
N GLY A 625 -15.58 19.25 -35.18
CA GLY A 625 -14.57 18.86 -36.18
C GLY A 625 -13.40 19.85 -36.27
N LEU A 626 -13.66 21.15 -36.18
CA LEU A 626 -12.63 22.20 -36.14
C LEU A 626 -11.75 22.08 -34.88
N SER A 627 -12.34 21.74 -33.73
CA SER A 627 -11.59 21.50 -32.49
C SER A 627 -10.60 20.34 -32.61
N TRP A 628 -10.93 19.32 -33.40
CA TRP A 628 -10.01 18.22 -33.72
C TRP A 628 -8.85 18.65 -34.61
N PHE A 629 -9.07 19.58 -35.53
CA PHE A 629 -7.99 20.17 -36.33
C PHE A 629 -7.01 20.95 -35.44
N VAL A 630 -7.52 21.73 -34.47
CA VAL A 630 -6.69 22.41 -33.46
C VAL A 630 -5.89 21.40 -32.62
N MET A 631 -6.51 20.28 -32.24
CA MET A 631 -5.80 19.21 -31.52
C MET A 631 -4.73 18.53 -32.36
N ALA A 632 -5.02 18.21 -33.62
CA ALA A 632 -4.07 17.59 -34.52
C ALA A 632 -2.85 18.50 -34.77
N THR A 633 -3.08 19.79 -34.97
CA THR A 633 -2.00 20.78 -35.12
C THR A 633 -1.18 20.91 -33.85
N ALA A 634 -1.81 20.96 -32.66
CA ALA A 634 -1.10 20.97 -31.38
C ALA A 634 -0.21 19.73 -31.18
N LEU A 635 -0.72 18.53 -31.51
CA LEU A 635 0.05 17.28 -31.43
C LEU A 635 1.18 17.21 -32.46
N LEU A 636 0.98 17.76 -33.66
CA LEU A 636 2.02 17.86 -34.68
C LEU A 636 3.14 18.81 -34.24
N VAL A 637 2.80 19.99 -33.71
CA VAL A 637 3.77 20.94 -33.14
C VAL A 637 4.55 20.28 -32.01
N LEU A 638 3.85 19.59 -31.12
CA LEU A 638 4.48 18.84 -30.03
C LEU A 638 5.43 17.76 -30.57
N LYS A 639 5.01 17.00 -31.59
CA LYS A 639 5.84 15.97 -32.25
C LYS A 639 7.12 16.57 -32.87
N VAL A 640 7.00 17.69 -33.58
CA VAL A 640 8.14 18.41 -34.18
C VAL A 640 9.09 18.89 -33.08
N PHE A 641 8.56 19.49 -32.02
CA PHE A 641 9.34 19.95 -30.88
C PHE A 641 10.12 18.80 -30.20
N ILE A 642 9.44 17.65 -29.98
CA ILE A 642 10.01 16.46 -29.33
C ILE A 642 11.10 15.80 -30.19
N LEU A 643 10.86 15.64 -31.50
CA LEU A 643 11.86 15.06 -32.43
C LEU A 643 13.15 15.89 -32.43
N ASN A 644 13.01 17.22 -32.33
CA ASN A 644 14.13 18.14 -32.26
C ASN A 644 14.83 18.12 -30.88
N LEU A 645 14.13 17.82 -29.79
CA LEU A 645 14.73 17.68 -28.45
C LEU A 645 15.53 16.37 -28.28
N LYS A 646 15.14 15.29 -28.97
CA LYS A 646 15.81 13.98 -28.86
C LYS A 646 17.15 13.91 -29.59
N ARG A 647 17.30 14.63 -30.69
CA ARG A 647 18.53 14.70 -31.48
C ARG A 647 19.53 15.66 -30.80
N LYS A 648 20.36 15.14 -29.90
CA LYS A 648 21.61 15.81 -29.51
C LYS A 648 22.56 15.77 -30.71
N PHE A 649 22.37 16.68 -31.66
CA PHE A 649 23.46 17.06 -32.56
C PHE A 649 24.41 18.00 -31.82
N GLY A 650 25.68 17.99 -32.24
CA GLY A 650 26.77 18.74 -31.63
C GLY A 650 26.48 20.23 -31.45
N THR A 651 27.35 20.89 -30.70
CA THR A 651 27.32 22.31 -30.31
C THR A 651 26.99 23.29 -31.45
N ASP A 652 27.25 22.91 -32.71
CA ASP A 652 27.09 23.75 -33.91
C ASP A 652 25.62 24.04 -34.29
N PHE A 653 24.66 23.25 -33.83
CA PHE A 653 23.23 23.44 -34.18
C PHE A 653 22.40 24.17 -33.11
N GLN A 654 23.02 24.67 -32.03
CA GLN A 654 22.29 25.39 -30.98
C GLN A 654 21.61 26.67 -31.48
N LEU A 655 22.24 27.37 -32.44
CA LEU A 655 21.69 28.59 -33.03
C LEU A 655 20.42 28.29 -33.84
N MET A 656 20.47 27.28 -34.70
CA MET A 656 19.31 26.83 -35.50
C MET A 656 18.12 26.45 -34.61
N PHE A 657 18.36 25.84 -33.45
CA PHE A 657 17.30 25.48 -32.51
C PHE A 657 16.70 26.69 -31.78
N ARG A 658 17.52 27.71 -31.44
CA ARG A 658 17.01 28.98 -30.89
C ARG A 658 16.15 29.71 -31.93
N ILE A 659 16.58 29.71 -33.20
CA ILE A 659 15.81 30.29 -34.32
C ILE A 659 14.51 29.52 -34.52
N LEU A 660 14.54 28.19 -34.54
CA LEU A 660 13.32 27.37 -34.67
C LEU A 660 12.34 27.61 -33.52
N LYS A 661 12.83 27.72 -32.28
CA LYS A 661 11.99 28.08 -31.12
C LYS A 661 11.40 29.48 -31.27
N ALA A 662 12.18 30.45 -31.72
CA ALA A 662 11.71 31.81 -31.97
C ALA A 662 10.66 31.85 -33.08
N LEU A 663 10.84 31.09 -34.17
CA LEU A 663 9.87 30.96 -35.26
C LEU A 663 8.58 30.28 -34.80
N LEU A 664 8.66 29.19 -34.03
CA LEU A 664 7.49 28.54 -33.45
C LEU A 664 6.75 29.45 -32.48
N PHE A 665 7.48 30.22 -31.67
CA PHE A 665 6.89 31.21 -30.75
C PHE A 665 6.20 32.35 -31.52
N LEU A 666 6.86 32.91 -32.55
CA LEU A 666 6.28 33.96 -33.39
C LEU A 666 5.04 33.44 -34.14
N GLY A 667 5.11 32.22 -34.67
CA GLY A 667 3.98 31.52 -35.27
C GLY A 667 2.82 31.36 -34.29
N PHE A 668 3.08 30.88 -33.07
CA PHE A 668 2.06 30.76 -32.02
C PHE A 668 1.43 32.11 -31.67
N VAL A 669 2.24 33.15 -31.47
CA VAL A 669 1.74 34.50 -31.19
C VAL A 669 0.89 35.00 -32.35
N SER A 670 1.32 34.83 -33.60
CA SER A 670 0.53 35.24 -34.77
C SER A 670 -0.83 34.55 -34.84
N VAL A 671 -0.88 33.23 -34.63
CA VAL A 671 -2.14 32.45 -34.61
C VAL A 671 -3.04 32.91 -33.46
N MET A 672 -2.49 33.11 -32.27
CA MET A 672 -3.26 33.62 -31.14
C MET A 672 -3.81 35.02 -31.42
N THR A 673 -3.03 35.91 -32.04
CA THR A 673 -3.45 37.27 -32.37
C THR A 673 -4.63 37.24 -33.35
N VAL A 674 -4.57 36.37 -34.37
CA VAL A 674 -5.68 36.16 -35.31
C VAL A 674 -6.92 35.61 -34.59
N LEU A 675 -6.78 34.63 -33.70
CA LEU A 675 -7.91 34.08 -32.95
C LEU A 675 -8.58 35.12 -32.03
N PHE A 676 -7.81 36.01 -31.40
CA PHE A 676 -8.34 37.09 -30.56
C PHE A 676 -9.04 38.18 -31.39
N VAL A 677 -8.42 38.63 -32.48
CA VAL A 677 -8.90 39.79 -33.26
C VAL A 677 -9.99 39.40 -34.26
N VAL A 678 -9.83 38.28 -34.95
CA VAL A 678 -10.73 37.86 -36.04
C VAL A 678 -11.81 36.91 -35.55
N CYS A 679 -11.47 35.95 -34.70
CA CYS A 679 -12.42 34.95 -34.21
C CYS A 679 -13.06 35.33 -32.86
N GLY A 680 -12.70 36.47 -32.28
CA GLY A 680 -13.27 36.94 -31.02
C GLY A 680 -13.01 36.04 -29.81
N LEU A 681 -11.88 35.29 -29.80
CA LEU A 681 -11.51 34.41 -28.70
C LEU A 681 -11.42 35.19 -27.38
N THR A 682 -12.14 34.76 -26.35
CA THR A 682 -12.06 35.39 -25.03
C THR A 682 -11.02 34.71 -24.12
N ILE A 683 -10.59 35.40 -23.07
CA ILE A 683 -9.72 34.78 -22.03
C ILE A 683 -10.45 33.59 -21.37
N ARG A 684 -11.78 33.65 -21.24
CA ARG A 684 -12.60 32.55 -20.74
C ARG A 684 -12.51 31.34 -21.66
N ASP A 685 -12.58 31.55 -22.98
CA ASP A 685 -12.43 30.48 -23.97
C ASP A 685 -11.04 29.85 -23.92
N LEU A 686 -9.99 30.62 -23.63
CA LEU A 686 -8.65 30.08 -23.46
C LEU A 686 -8.60 29.08 -22.29
N PHE A 687 -9.12 29.44 -21.11
CA PHE A 687 -9.19 28.52 -19.97
C PHE A 687 -10.10 27.32 -20.24
N ALA A 688 -11.26 27.54 -20.85
CA ALA A 688 -12.18 26.46 -21.23
C ALA A 688 -11.56 25.50 -22.26
N SER A 689 -10.77 26.02 -23.21
CA SER A 689 -10.05 25.21 -24.19
C SER A 689 -9.00 24.32 -23.53
N VAL A 690 -8.25 24.85 -22.54
CA VAL A 690 -7.30 24.05 -21.74
C VAL A 690 -8.05 22.93 -21.02
N LEU A 691 -9.18 23.25 -20.38
CA LEU A 691 -10.03 22.28 -19.70
C LEU A 691 -10.61 21.22 -20.65
N ALA A 692 -10.89 21.55 -21.91
CA ALA A 692 -11.40 20.61 -22.93
C ALA A 692 -10.30 19.72 -23.53
N PHE A 693 -9.17 20.32 -23.88
CA PHE A 693 -8.12 19.65 -24.65
C PHE A 693 -7.17 18.82 -23.77
N LEU A 694 -6.96 19.18 -22.49
CA LEU A 694 -6.15 18.37 -21.56
C LEU A 694 -6.71 16.94 -21.41
N PRO A 695 -8.00 16.72 -21.10
CA PRO A 695 -8.57 15.38 -21.02
C PRO A 695 -8.60 14.66 -22.38
N THR A 696 -8.71 15.40 -23.48
CA THR A 696 -8.67 14.84 -24.85
C THR A 696 -7.30 14.23 -25.16
N GLY A 697 -6.20 14.95 -24.88
CA GLY A 697 -4.86 14.40 -25.04
C GLY A 697 -4.58 13.23 -24.08
N TRP A 698 -5.23 13.23 -22.91
CA TRP A 698 -5.18 12.10 -21.98
C TRP A 698 -5.86 10.84 -22.56
N ALA A 699 -7.02 10.98 -23.22
CA ALA A 699 -7.65 9.86 -23.91
C ALA A 699 -6.78 9.29 -25.03
N LEU A 700 -6.14 10.14 -25.83
CA LEU A 700 -5.20 9.69 -26.86
C LEU A 700 -4.02 8.92 -26.27
N LEU A 701 -3.54 9.34 -25.10
CA LEU A 701 -2.51 8.61 -24.36
C LEU A 701 -3.00 7.25 -23.88
N LEU A 702 -4.19 7.15 -23.27
CA LEU A 702 -4.75 5.88 -22.78
C LEU A 702 -5.02 4.89 -23.92
N ILE A 703 -5.62 5.36 -25.02
CA ILE A 703 -5.84 4.57 -26.23
C ILE A 703 -4.50 4.15 -26.83
N GLY A 704 -3.51 5.05 -26.82
CA GLY A 704 -2.16 4.75 -27.29
C GLY A 704 -1.47 3.66 -26.47
N GLN A 705 -1.64 3.66 -25.15
CA GLN A 705 -1.13 2.60 -24.27
C GLN A 705 -1.82 1.26 -24.55
N ALA A 706 -3.15 1.24 -24.71
CA ALA A 706 -3.90 0.03 -25.03
C ALA A 706 -3.52 -0.56 -26.40
N CYS A 707 -3.21 0.30 -27.37
CA CYS A 707 -2.82 -0.05 -28.74
C CYS A 707 -1.29 -0.10 -28.97
N ARG A 708 -0.50 -0.28 -27.89
CA ARG A 708 0.98 -0.27 -27.94
C ARG A 708 1.61 -1.09 -29.07
N PRO A 709 1.21 -2.35 -29.36
CA PRO A 709 1.81 -3.13 -30.43
C PRO A 709 1.64 -2.48 -31.82
N CYS A 710 0.44 -1.98 -32.12
CA CYS A 710 0.14 -1.33 -33.39
C CYS A 710 0.93 -0.03 -33.56
N LEU A 711 1.01 0.79 -32.51
CA LEU A 711 1.71 2.07 -32.57
C LEU A 711 3.24 1.94 -32.62
N LYS A 712 3.79 0.84 -32.10
CA LYS A 712 5.19 0.50 -32.33
C LYS A 712 5.44 0.15 -33.81
N GLY A 713 4.54 -0.59 -34.44
CA GLY A 713 4.64 -0.92 -35.87
C GLY A 713 4.61 0.29 -36.80
N ILE A 714 3.85 1.34 -36.46
CA ILE A 714 3.70 2.57 -37.26
C ILE A 714 4.75 3.65 -36.86
N GLY A 715 5.57 3.41 -35.82
CA GLY A 715 6.59 4.35 -35.36
C GLY A 715 6.08 5.56 -34.56
N PHE A 716 4.82 5.56 -34.13
CA PHE A 716 4.24 6.64 -33.31
C PHE A 716 4.40 6.45 -31.80
N TRP A 717 4.86 5.27 -31.36
CA TRP A 717 5.03 4.95 -29.94
C TRP A 717 5.90 5.97 -29.20
N GLU A 718 6.98 6.45 -29.81
CA GLU A 718 7.85 7.44 -29.19
C GLU A 718 7.13 8.76 -28.92
N SER A 719 6.25 9.20 -29.82
CA SER A 719 5.46 10.42 -29.62
C SER A 719 4.48 10.27 -28.46
N ILE A 720 3.84 9.10 -28.31
CA ILE A 720 2.94 8.80 -27.18
C ILE A 720 3.70 8.76 -25.86
N MET A 721 4.89 8.16 -25.83
CA MET A 721 5.73 8.12 -24.64
C MET A 721 6.10 9.53 -24.17
N GLU A 722 6.52 10.39 -25.08
CA GLU A 722 6.92 11.77 -24.75
C GLU A 722 5.72 12.65 -24.38
N LEU A 723 4.56 12.44 -25.03
CA LEU A 723 3.29 13.02 -24.57
C LEU A 723 3.03 12.61 -23.10
N GLY A 724 3.21 11.33 -22.79
CA GLY A 724 3.10 10.83 -21.42
C GLY A 724 4.07 11.48 -20.46
N ARG A 725 5.32 11.69 -20.85
CA ARG A 725 6.28 12.44 -20.04
C ARG A 725 5.81 13.86 -19.75
N ALA A 726 5.27 14.55 -20.74
CA ALA A 726 4.74 15.90 -20.56
C ALA A 726 3.56 15.91 -19.56
N TYR A 727 2.62 14.98 -19.68
CA TYR A 727 1.53 14.82 -18.71
C TYR A 727 2.05 14.53 -17.31
N GLU A 728 2.96 13.58 -17.14
CA GLU A 728 3.51 13.25 -15.80
C GLU A 728 4.29 14.45 -15.22
N CYS A 729 5.00 15.21 -16.04
CA CYS A 729 5.67 16.45 -15.60
C CYS A 729 4.66 17.48 -15.10
N VAL A 730 3.60 17.77 -15.87
CA VAL A 730 2.55 18.72 -15.47
C VAL A 730 1.87 18.26 -14.19
N MET A 731 1.53 16.97 -14.08
CA MET A 731 0.95 16.40 -12.87
C MET A 731 1.89 16.54 -11.66
N GLY A 732 3.18 16.25 -11.82
CA GLY A 732 4.18 16.43 -10.78
C GLY A 732 4.28 17.89 -10.30
N LEU A 733 4.32 18.85 -11.24
CA LEU A 733 4.32 20.28 -10.90
C LEU A 733 3.07 20.66 -10.09
N VAL A 734 1.88 20.26 -10.53
CA VAL A 734 0.61 20.57 -9.85
C VAL A 734 0.57 19.98 -8.43
N LEU A 735 1.12 18.78 -8.23
CA LEU A 735 1.13 18.09 -6.94
C LEU A 735 2.15 18.69 -5.97
N PHE A 736 3.37 18.93 -6.42
CA PHE A 736 4.47 19.32 -5.54
C PHE A 736 4.48 20.82 -5.24
N MET A 737 3.96 21.68 -6.13
CA MET A 737 3.94 23.13 -5.89
C MET A 737 3.25 23.52 -4.57
N PRO A 738 2.04 23.01 -4.24
CA PRO A 738 1.44 23.25 -2.93
C PRO A 738 2.29 22.77 -1.76
N VAL A 739 2.97 21.63 -1.91
CA VAL A 739 3.85 21.07 -0.86
C VAL A 739 5.06 21.98 -0.64
N VAL A 740 5.69 22.47 -1.71
CA VAL A 740 6.81 23.41 -1.67
C VAL A 740 6.40 24.73 -0.99
N VAL A 741 5.21 25.26 -1.34
CA VAL A 741 4.68 26.47 -0.71
C VAL A 741 4.43 26.25 0.78
N LEU A 742 3.86 25.11 1.17
CA LEU A 742 3.65 24.78 2.59
C LEU A 742 4.96 24.55 3.34
N ALA A 743 5.97 23.96 2.70
CA ALA A 743 7.30 23.74 3.29
C ALA A 743 8.07 25.04 3.56
N TRP A 744 7.70 26.14 2.89
CA TRP A 744 8.24 27.47 3.19
C TRP A 744 7.89 27.94 4.61
N PHE A 745 6.80 27.42 5.19
CA PHE A 745 6.33 27.82 6.51
C PHE A 745 6.80 26.83 7.60
N PRO A 746 7.73 27.21 8.50
CA PRO A 746 8.32 26.28 9.46
C PRO A 746 7.32 25.61 10.41
N PHE A 747 6.24 26.33 10.76
CA PHE A 747 5.21 25.81 11.67
C PHE A 747 4.46 24.58 11.10
N VAL A 748 4.43 24.42 9.76
CA VAL A 748 3.73 23.30 9.12
C VAL A 748 4.45 21.99 9.40
N SER A 749 5.78 21.98 9.32
CA SER A 749 6.60 20.81 9.64
C SER A 749 6.49 20.41 11.11
N GLU A 750 6.48 21.40 12.02
CA GLU A 750 6.25 21.15 13.45
C GLU A 750 4.86 20.58 13.73
N PHE A 751 3.82 21.17 13.12
CA PHE A 751 2.45 20.71 13.25
C PHE A 751 2.29 19.28 12.74
N GLN A 752 2.85 18.97 11.56
CA GLN A 752 2.87 17.63 10.99
C GLN A 752 3.52 16.63 11.96
N THR A 753 4.70 16.94 12.49
CA THR A 753 5.42 16.03 13.39
C THR A 753 4.62 15.70 14.65
N ARG A 754 3.92 16.70 15.22
CA ARG A 754 3.03 16.51 16.39
C ARG A 754 1.77 15.72 16.06
N LEU A 755 1.27 15.83 14.83
CA LEU A 755 0.11 15.09 14.35
C LEU A 755 0.45 13.61 14.09
N LEU A 756 1.63 13.35 13.54
CA LEU A 756 2.07 12.01 13.16
C LEU A 756 2.57 11.18 14.33
N PHE A 757 3.29 11.80 15.27
CA PHE A 757 3.98 11.07 16.33
C PHE A 757 3.51 11.44 17.72
N ASN A 758 3.62 10.49 18.64
CA ASN A 758 3.37 10.73 20.06
C ASN A 758 4.33 11.81 20.61
N GLN A 759 3.90 12.61 21.59
CA GLN A 759 4.66 13.71 22.18
C GLN A 759 6.07 13.28 22.66
N ALA A 760 6.19 12.10 23.26
CA ALA A 760 7.48 11.57 23.73
C ALA A 760 8.45 11.31 22.57
N PHE A 761 7.94 10.78 21.46
CA PHE A 761 8.74 10.53 20.26
C PHE A 761 9.05 11.82 19.50
N SER A 762 8.06 12.72 19.35
CA SER A 762 8.20 14.03 18.70
C SER A 762 9.27 14.89 19.36
N ARG A 763 9.32 14.96 20.70
CA ARG A 763 10.37 15.67 21.44
C ARG A 763 11.75 15.06 21.20
N GLY A 764 11.85 13.72 21.19
CA GLY A 764 13.09 13.02 20.89
C GLY A 764 13.60 13.33 19.47
N LEU A 765 12.69 13.31 18.49
CA LEU A 765 13.01 13.59 17.09
C LEU A 765 13.48 15.04 16.90
N GLN A 766 12.79 16.01 17.49
CA GLN A 766 13.19 17.43 17.46
C GLN A 766 14.60 17.66 18.02
N ILE A 767 14.92 17.02 19.16
CA ILE A 767 16.25 17.11 19.75
C ILE A 767 17.30 16.48 18.81
N SER A 768 17.01 15.33 18.20
CA SER A 768 17.93 14.69 17.26
C SER A 768 18.18 15.54 16.01
N MET A 769 17.14 16.17 15.44
CA MET A 769 17.28 17.03 14.25
C MET A 769 18.12 18.28 14.57
N ILE A 770 17.95 18.87 15.75
CA ILE A 770 18.77 20.00 16.21
C ILE A 770 20.24 19.58 16.37
N LEU A 771 20.50 18.37 16.86
CA LEU A 771 21.85 17.83 17.02
C LEU A 771 22.51 17.49 15.67
N ALA A 772 21.75 16.92 14.73
CA ALA A 772 22.21 16.62 13.37
C ALA A 772 22.55 17.92 12.60
N GLY A 773 21.67 18.92 12.65
CA GLY A 773 21.92 20.23 12.05
C GLY A 773 23.10 21.02 12.67
N LYS A 774 23.58 20.61 13.86
CA LYS A 774 24.85 21.12 14.43
C LYS A 774 26.08 20.36 13.91
N LYS A 775 25.96 19.07 13.56
CA LYS A 775 27.04 18.30 12.93
C LYS A 775 27.35 18.85 11.52
N ASP A 776 26.32 19.12 10.72
CA ASP A 776 26.48 19.63 9.34
C ASP A 776 27.03 21.06 9.25
N LYS A 777 26.92 21.83 10.35
CA LYS A 777 27.54 23.17 10.45
C LYS A 777 28.98 23.13 10.99
N ALA A 778 29.40 21.99 11.55
CA ALA A 778 30.73 21.80 12.12
C ALA A 778 31.68 21.02 11.20
N SER A 779 31.16 20.42 10.12
CA SER A 779 31.90 19.94 8.94
C SER A 779 31.94 21.02 7.86
#